data_AF-W2TTZ6-F1
#
_entry.id   AF-W2TTZ6-F1
#
_cell.length_a   1.000
_cell.length_b   1.000
_cell.length_c   1.000
_cell.angle_alpha   90.00
_cell.angle_beta   90.00
_cell.angle_gamma   90.00
#
_symmetry.space_group_name_H-M   'P 1'
#
loop_
_entity.id
_entity.type
_entity.pdbx_description
1 polymer ?
#
loop_
_entity_poly.entity_id
_entity_poly.type
_entity_poly.pdbx_seq_one_letter_code
_entity_poly.pdbx_strand_id
1 'polypeptide(L)'
;MLPYCSRRLLKSFKFVLALTLIISVALIYKVSVRPDIATERYPPQRLPHYECPCNTSSTVTRESPYINQNLTEHRALLLLESAYSRHGRLLQQILSASKYSFKAETFSKNLPLLTTATRGRYAIIIIENYYKYLNMAKWNRQLLDKYCIDYNVPLISFLSTRPNTTYQKVKIKGSRLHFWQNQEVVSLKVAESNIHRISRIGAERADVNTHEWILFEESPAFSTVLSARDAFGRPRAAVVHDKGEEDHVKRILFGHNVTDWTIKMTFLDVLWYVTGGRIGWTLDRYVQIDIDDIFVGARGTRVVESDVKALLESQENLREFISNFTYMLGFSGSYFRNGDDNEDKGDELLVEKANNFFWFPHMWRHNHAHEHNLTYMEATMMQNLLFAQNMRLPVKYPYAIAPQHDGVYPVHSELYAAWKKIWKVEVTATEEYPHFKPASDRKGFVHMNISVGEFVLPRQTCGLYTHTQFFHNYPGGFAKLTSLINGGDLFFTVLLNPISIFMTHQQNFAHDRLALYTFDNLVRFIRCWTNIRLLWQSPVESAEMYFSLMPHEKLPVWSTNDLFQNPCTDPRHKAILPPSLNCSNLTLPNTLIVGPQKTGSTALATFLSLHPNVSTNAPIPDSFEELQFFGGANYHNGVEWYTRQFTRAHVVYDKSATYFDNANAARDAFALVPEAKIVIILYDPARRAYSWYQHMLAHNDSVALAAKSMDAILNADTPQLRKIKQRCISGGRYTHHLDRWLEHYPLSNLILIDGERLREEPAAVLTELTEKLGLPYFDYNNNVRYSSSKRFFCQVINGKTKCLGRGKGRIYPPMPPELWSRLNNIFLQDNTALHKFLVKNHLPVPRWLRSLLEVVINNTKSFQRWMEEQAQKLVDATARAFTGGNTAKPMGKPMGAAMGAPMMPAMMGRPPMMGAPVAGMRGPMPPFGFPGAMPPFGVPMGMPPIRGPPAPFRSGPTQ
;
A
#
# COMPACT_ATOMS: atom_id res chain seq x y z
N MET A 1 35.15 -67.55 23.47
CA MET A 1 34.81 -67.95 24.85
C MET A 1 35.30 -66.86 25.81
N LEU A 2 34.54 -66.54 26.86
CA LEU A 2 35.06 -65.85 28.06
C LEU A 2 34.31 -66.41 29.28
N PRO A 3 34.86 -67.43 29.97
CA PRO A 3 34.24 -68.02 31.16
C PRO A 3 34.49 -67.16 32.43
N TYR A 4 33.85 -67.53 33.54
CA TYR A 4 34.05 -66.96 34.89
C TYR A 4 33.70 -65.48 35.11
N CYS A 5 32.46 -65.07 34.76
CA CYS A 5 31.83 -64.00 35.53
C CYS A 5 31.55 -64.49 36.96
N SER A 6 32.20 -63.91 37.98
CA SER A 6 32.20 -64.47 39.33
C SER A 6 30.82 -64.38 40.01
N ARG A 7 30.49 -65.35 40.88
CA ARG A 7 29.23 -65.34 41.66
C ARG A 7 29.07 -64.07 42.53
N ARG A 8 30.17 -63.38 42.88
CA ARG A 8 30.11 -62.07 43.55
C ARG A 8 29.69 -60.97 42.58
N LEU A 9 30.36 -60.85 41.42
CA LEU A 9 29.99 -59.90 40.38
C LEU A 9 28.53 -60.07 39.92
N LEU A 10 28.07 -61.31 39.74
CA LEU A 10 26.68 -61.57 39.34
C LEU A 10 25.66 -61.18 40.43
N LYS A 11 26.01 -61.29 41.72
CA LYS A 11 25.19 -60.76 42.83
C LYS A 11 25.17 -59.24 42.82
N SER A 12 26.33 -58.58 42.70
CA SER A 12 26.44 -57.12 42.62
C SER A 12 25.66 -56.56 41.42
N PHE A 13 25.78 -57.19 40.25
CA PHE A 13 25.06 -56.77 39.04
C PHE A 13 23.55 -56.96 39.19
N LYS A 14 23.08 -58.08 39.76
CA LYS A 14 21.65 -58.26 40.07
C LYS A 14 21.13 -57.26 41.11
N PHE A 15 21.94 -56.91 42.12
CA PHE A 15 21.58 -55.91 43.12
C PHE A 15 21.51 -54.50 42.51
N VAL A 16 22.48 -54.11 41.68
CA VAL A 16 22.44 -52.85 40.91
C VAL A 16 21.23 -52.84 39.97
N LEU A 17 20.96 -53.92 39.24
CA LEU A 17 19.81 -54.00 38.33
C LEU A 17 18.49 -53.84 39.10
N ALA A 18 18.32 -54.55 40.22
CA ALA A 18 17.15 -54.43 41.08
C ALA A 18 17.02 -53.03 41.69
N LEU A 19 18.13 -52.41 42.12
CA LEU A 19 18.16 -51.06 42.64
C LEU A 19 17.80 -50.03 41.55
N THR A 20 18.31 -50.19 40.32
CA THR A 20 17.91 -49.35 39.19
C THR A 20 16.46 -49.57 38.77
N LEU A 21 15.91 -50.78 38.94
CA LEU A 21 14.49 -51.05 38.70
C LEU A 21 13.63 -50.38 39.77
N ILE A 22 13.99 -50.49 41.06
CA ILE A 22 13.29 -49.83 42.17
C ILE A 22 13.38 -48.31 42.06
N ILE A 23 14.55 -47.75 41.71
CA ILE A 23 14.73 -46.31 41.47
C ILE A 23 13.93 -45.87 40.24
N SER A 24 13.91 -46.66 39.16
CA SER A 24 13.07 -46.37 37.97
C SER A 24 11.59 -46.40 38.32
N VAL A 25 11.12 -47.42 39.07
CA VAL A 25 9.72 -47.52 39.51
C VAL A 25 9.35 -46.41 40.48
N ALA A 26 10.25 -45.99 41.39
CA ALA A 26 10.03 -44.87 42.29
C ALA A 26 10.04 -43.51 41.56
N LEU A 27 10.86 -43.36 40.51
CA LEU A 27 10.84 -42.20 39.62
C LEU A 27 9.55 -42.16 38.78
N ILE A 28 9.17 -43.29 38.17
CA ILE A 28 7.90 -43.43 37.46
C ILE A 28 6.74 -43.10 38.40
N TYR A 29 6.72 -43.65 39.62
CA TYR A 29 5.70 -43.35 40.62
C TYR A 29 5.69 -41.87 41.01
N LYS A 30 6.84 -41.20 41.16
CA LYS A 30 6.91 -39.74 41.37
C LYS A 30 6.56 -38.89 40.15
N VAL A 31 6.59 -39.45 38.94
CA VAL A 31 6.26 -38.76 37.68
C VAL A 31 4.78 -38.98 37.30
N SER A 32 4.20 -40.12 37.70
CA SER A 32 2.78 -40.46 37.59
C SER A 32 1.95 -39.86 38.73
N VAL A 33 2.45 -39.92 39.98
CA VAL A 33 1.87 -39.20 41.13
C VAL A 33 2.52 -37.81 41.19
N ARG A 34 2.14 -36.96 40.23
CA ARG A 34 2.29 -35.51 40.41
C ARG A 34 1.29 -35.09 41.49
N PRO A 35 1.66 -34.25 42.47
CA PRO A 35 0.68 -33.69 43.39
C PRO A 35 -0.18 -32.69 42.62
N ASP A 36 -1.46 -32.99 42.44
CA ASP A 36 -2.41 -32.09 41.78
C ASP A 36 -2.82 -30.93 42.69
N ILE A 37 -1.86 -30.03 42.86
CA ILE A 37 -2.09 -28.65 43.25
C ILE A 37 -2.82 -28.01 42.06
N ALA A 38 -4.15 -28.07 42.09
CA ALA A 38 -5.00 -27.31 41.18
C ALA A 38 -4.66 -25.83 41.31
N THR A 39 -4.57 -25.12 40.19
CA THR A 39 -4.12 -23.73 40.19
C THR A 39 -5.18 -22.85 40.85
N GLU A 40 -4.85 -22.13 41.93
CA GLU A 40 -5.82 -21.30 42.65
C GLU A 40 -6.42 -20.25 41.70
N ARG A 41 -7.74 -20.32 41.51
CA ARG A 41 -8.45 -19.55 40.48
C ARG A 41 -9.52 -18.68 41.10
N TYR A 42 -9.31 -17.38 41.01
CA TYR A 42 -10.26 -16.37 41.49
C TYR A 42 -11.48 -16.27 40.56
N PRO A 43 -12.65 -15.86 41.08
CA PRO A 43 -13.81 -15.54 40.25
C PRO A 43 -13.48 -14.42 39.24
N PRO A 44 -14.01 -14.49 38.00
CA PRO A 44 -13.75 -13.47 36.98
C PRO A 44 -14.25 -12.10 37.42
N GLN A 45 -13.44 -11.06 37.23
CA GLN A 45 -13.85 -9.69 37.54
C GLN A 45 -15.04 -9.26 36.65
N ARG A 46 -16.17 -8.95 37.27
CA ARG A 46 -17.33 -8.38 36.56
C ARG A 46 -17.16 -6.87 36.41
N LEU A 47 -17.22 -6.39 35.17
CA LEU A 47 -17.15 -4.99 34.79
C LEU A 47 -18.43 -4.60 34.02
N PRO A 48 -18.89 -3.35 34.09
CA PRO A 48 -20.11 -2.92 33.42
C PRO A 48 -19.97 -2.98 31.89
N HIS A 49 -21.08 -3.27 31.23
CA HIS A 49 -21.22 -3.20 29.77
C HIS A 49 -21.24 -1.73 29.30
N TYR A 50 -20.92 -1.50 28.03
CA TYR A 50 -21.03 -0.17 27.43
C TYR A 50 -22.49 0.26 27.30
N GLU A 51 -22.87 1.28 28.08
CA GLU A 51 -24.16 1.96 27.99
C GLU A 51 -24.08 3.13 27.00
N CYS A 52 -25.09 3.25 26.14
CA CYS A 52 -25.14 4.32 25.14
C CYS A 52 -25.64 5.62 25.80
N PRO A 53 -24.87 6.73 25.79
CA PRO A 53 -25.21 7.95 26.52
C PRO A 53 -26.43 8.72 25.96
N CYS A 54 -26.98 8.27 24.82
CA CYS A 54 -28.07 8.94 24.13
C CYS A 54 -29.02 7.93 23.45
N ASN A 55 -30.30 7.94 23.85
CA ASN A 55 -31.31 7.05 23.29
C ASN A 55 -31.80 7.56 21.91
N THR A 56 -31.07 7.20 20.85
CA THR A 56 -31.22 7.75 19.49
C THR A 56 -31.90 6.75 18.55
N SER A 57 -33.10 7.08 18.08
CA SER A 57 -33.99 6.18 17.32
C SER A 57 -33.99 6.39 15.80
N SER A 58 -33.24 7.35 15.27
CA SER A 58 -33.27 7.77 13.86
C SER A 58 -32.25 7.05 12.96
N THR A 59 -32.49 5.78 12.62
CA THR A 59 -31.79 5.13 11.50
C THR A 59 -32.26 5.69 10.16
N VAL A 60 -31.38 6.40 9.45
CA VAL A 60 -31.70 7.05 8.17
C VAL A 60 -30.81 6.49 7.06
N THR A 61 -31.31 5.51 6.30
CA THR A 61 -30.65 5.00 5.10
C THR A 61 -30.98 5.89 3.89
N ARG A 62 -29.98 6.56 3.32
CA ARG A 62 -30.08 7.39 2.11
C ARG A 62 -28.89 7.14 1.19
N GLU A 63 -29.10 7.30 -0.11
CA GLU A 63 -28.01 7.47 -1.08
C GLU A 63 -27.34 8.85 -0.90
N SER A 64 -26.12 9.04 -1.41
CA SER A 64 -25.48 10.37 -1.34
C SER A 64 -26.16 11.31 -2.33
N PRO A 65 -26.71 12.45 -1.90
CA PRO A 65 -27.28 13.44 -2.81
C PRO A 65 -26.20 14.27 -3.52
N TYR A 66 -24.91 13.96 -3.35
CA TYR A 66 -23.81 14.62 -4.06
C TYR A 66 -23.59 14.00 -5.45
N ILE A 67 -23.96 14.75 -6.49
CA ILE A 67 -23.78 14.32 -7.89
C ILE A 67 -22.29 14.44 -8.28
N ASN A 68 -21.57 13.32 -8.19
CA ASN A 68 -20.18 13.23 -8.64
C ASN A 68 -20.08 13.05 -10.17
N GLN A 69 -19.84 14.14 -10.88
CA GLN A 69 -19.72 14.18 -12.33
C GLN A 69 -18.50 13.39 -12.84
N ASN A 70 -18.64 12.67 -13.95
CA ASN A 70 -17.58 11.81 -14.51
C ASN A 70 -16.42 12.60 -15.19
N LEU A 71 -16.33 13.92 -14.95
CA LEU A 71 -15.29 14.81 -15.47
C LEU A 71 -13.91 14.60 -14.80
N THR A 72 -13.83 13.79 -13.73
CA THR A 72 -12.60 13.55 -12.95
C THR A 72 -12.21 12.08 -12.88
N GLU A 73 -10.91 11.82 -12.67
CA GLU A 73 -10.36 10.51 -12.25
C GLU A 73 -10.75 10.23 -10.78
N HIS A 74 -11.03 8.96 -10.43
CA HIS A 74 -11.42 8.56 -9.07
C HIS A 74 -10.21 8.54 -8.12
N ARG A 75 -9.71 9.73 -7.79
CA ARG A 75 -8.49 9.94 -7.02
C ARG A 75 -8.60 11.18 -6.13
N ALA A 76 -8.01 11.18 -4.94
CA ALA A 76 -7.87 12.37 -4.11
C ALA A 76 -6.49 13.04 -4.30
N LEU A 77 -6.41 14.37 -4.25
CA LEU A 77 -5.16 15.09 -3.99
C LEU A 77 -5.09 15.47 -2.52
N LEU A 78 -4.08 15.01 -1.81
CA LEU A 78 -3.82 15.31 -0.40
C LEU A 78 -2.63 16.27 -0.30
N LEU A 79 -2.90 17.53 0.05
CA LEU A 79 -1.89 18.56 0.28
C LEU A 79 -1.47 18.59 1.75
N LEU A 80 -0.25 18.11 2.01
CA LEU A 80 0.37 17.96 3.33
C LEU A 80 1.17 19.20 3.73
N GLU A 81 1.15 19.54 5.01
CA GLU A 81 2.05 20.55 5.59
C GLU A 81 3.51 20.05 5.61
N SER A 82 3.72 18.76 5.89
CA SER A 82 5.02 18.10 5.73
C SER A 82 4.86 16.60 5.52
N ALA A 83 5.87 15.96 4.91
CA ALA A 83 5.88 14.51 4.69
C ALA A 83 5.82 13.70 6.01
N TYR A 84 6.21 14.30 7.12
CA TYR A 84 6.32 13.63 8.43
C TYR A 84 5.13 13.87 9.36
N SER A 85 4.13 14.67 8.94
CA SER A 85 3.00 15.03 9.82
C SER A 85 2.27 13.80 10.38
N ARG A 86 1.92 13.85 11.67
CA ARG A 86 1.05 12.84 12.31
C ARG A 86 -0.36 12.90 11.74
N HIS A 87 -0.91 14.10 11.53
CA HIS A 87 -2.24 14.28 10.93
C HIS A 87 -2.23 13.83 9.47
N GLY A 88 -1.23 14.25 8.69
CA GLY A 88 -1.03 13.84 7.31
C GLY A 88 -0.91 12.32 7.13
N ARG A 89 -0.21 11.62 8.04
CA ARG A 89 -0.12 10.15 8.02
C ARG A 89 -1.45 9.47 8.34
N LEU A 90 -2.22 9.97 9.31
CA LEU A 90 -3.55 9.42 9.63
C LEU A 90 -4.54 9.59 8.47
N LEU A 91 -4.51 10.73 7.75
CA LEU A 91 -5.32 10.93 6.55
C LEU A 91 -4.98 9.93 5.44
N GLN A 92 -3.69 9.65 5.23
CA GLN A 92 -3.23 8.63 4.27
C GLN A 92 -3.69 7.23 4.67
N GLN A 93 -3.54 6.83 5.94
CA GLN A 93 -4.00 5.53 6.44
C GLN A 93 -5.51 5.32 6.28
N ILE A 94 -6.32 6.37 6.48
CA ILE A 94 -7.77 6.31 6.25
C ILE A 94 -8.09 6.10 4.76
N LEU A 95 -7.39 6.77 3.85
CA LEU A 95 -7.57 6.60 2.40
C LEU A 95 -7.09 5.21 1.91
N SER A 96 -5.95 4.72 2.43
CA SER A 96 -5.44 3.36 2.18
C SER A 96 -6.42 2.29 2.64
N ALA A 97 -6.93 2.37 3.87
CA ALA A 97 -7.90 1.42 4.39
C ALA A 97 -9.25 1.48 3.65
N SER A 98 -9.68 2.68 3.21
CA SER A 98 -10.83 2.88 2.33
C SER A 98 -10.57 2.44 0.86
N LYS A 99 -9.38 1.91 0.57
CA LYS A 99 -8.87 1.47 -0.75
C LYS A 99 -9.05 2.53 -1.87
N TYR A 100 -9.00 3.81 -1.51
CA TYR A 100 -9.20 4.92 -2.44
C TYR A 100 -7.87 5.41 -2.99
N SER A 101 -7.77 5.62 -4.31
CA SER A 101 -6.56 6.16 -4.91
C SER A 101 -6.32 7.60 -4.45
N PHE A 102 -5.08 7.94 -4.11
CA PHE A 102 -4.71 9.31 -3.78
C PHE A 102 -3.34 9.69 -4.35
N LYS A 103 -3.00 10.97 -4.29
CA LYS A 103 -1.62 11.45 -4.35
C LYS A 103 -1.38 12.35 -3.15
N ALA A 104 -0.39 12.01 -2.31
CA ALA A 104 0.09 12.89 -1.27
C ALA A 104 1.20 13.78 -1.83
N GLU A 105 1.12 15.08 -1.59
CA GLU A 105 2.10 16.10 -2.03
C GLU A 105 2.32 17.10 -0.89
N THR A 106 3.54 17.58 -0.71
CA THR A 106 3.80 18.68 0.24
C THR A 106 3.57 20.04 -0.42
N PHE A 107 3.25 21.07 0.36
CA PHE A 107 3.08 22.44 -0.14
C PHE A 107 4.36 22.99 -0.79
N SER A 108 4.47 22.86 -2.12
CA SER A 108 5.61 23.33 -2.93
C SER A 108 5.32 24.70 -3.60
N LYS A 109 6.34 25.28 -4.25
CA LYS A 109 6.19 26.50 -5.07
C LYS A 109 5.19 26.32 -6.22
N ASN A 110 5.01 25.11 -6.74
CA ASN A 110 4.08 24.76 -7.80
C ASN A 110 3.09 23.68 -7.31
N LEU A 111 1.85 23.72 -7.80
CA LEU A 111 0.91 22.62 -7.65
C LEU A 111 1.28 21.44 -8.58
N PRO A 112 0.92 20.19 -8.22
CA PRO A 112 0.97 19.08 -9.15
C PRO A 112 0.01 19.31 -10.33
N LEU A 113 0.22 18.59 -11.43
CA LEU A 113 -0.67 18.66 -12.59
C LEU A 113 -2.10 18.23 -12.19
N LEU A 114 -3.07 19.14 -12.38
CA LEU A 114 -4.47 18.93 -11.99
C LEU A 114 -5.34 18.31 -13.10
N THR A 115 -4.90 18.32 -14.36
CA THR A 115 -5.68 17.84 -15.52
C THR A 115 -4.90 16.93 -16.47
N THR A 116 -5.60 16.04 -17.14
CA THR A 116 -5.11 15.05 -18.12
C THR A 116 -5.85 15.24 -19.44
N ALA A 117 -5.25 16.01 -20.35
CA ALA A 117 -5.83 16.51 -21.60
C ALA A 117 -7.13 17.32 -21.41
N THR A 118 -8.26 16.64 -21.23
CA THR A 118 -9.59 17.23 -21.01
C THR A 118 -10.25 16.82 -19.68
N ARG A 119 -9.68 15.87 -18.94
CA ARG A 119 -10.22 15.34 -17.68
C ARG A 119 -9.51 15.96 -16.47
N GLY A 120 -10.18 16.06 -15.33
CA GLY A 120 -9.56 16.40 -14.04
C GLY A 120 -8.91 15.16 -13.41
N ARG A 121 -7.74 15.30 -12.79
CA ARG A 121 -7.00 14.18 -12.18
C ARG A 121 -7.47 13.79 -10.77
N TYR A 122 -8.30 14.62 -10.15
CA TYR A 122 -8.70 14.43 -8.75
C TYR A 122 -10.18 14.76 -8.55
N ALA A 123 -10.94 13.82 -7.97
CA ALA A 123 -12.35 13.96 -7.60
C ALA A 123 -12.56 14.61 -6.22
N ILE A 124 -11.50 14.74 -5.41
CA ILE A 124 -11.50 15.42 -4.11
C ILE A 124 -10.16 16.15 -3.93
N ILE A 125 -10.18 17.35 -3.36
CA ILE A 125 -8.99 17.98 -2.78
C ILE A 125 -9.09 17.88 -1.25
N ILE A 126 -8.05 17.36 -0.59
CA ILE A 126 -7.94 17.28 0.87
C ILE A 126 -6.72 18.11 1.27
N ILE A 127 -6.89 19.04 2.20
CA ILE A 127 -5.84 19.96 2.64
C ILE A 127 -5.65 19.83 4.14
N GLU A 128 -4.47 19.35 4.55
CA GLU A 128 -4.14 19.05 5.94
C GLU A 128 -4.25 20.26 6.89
N ASN A 129 -3.98 21.46 6.39
CA ASN A 129 -4.06 22.69 7.17
C ASN A 129 -4.62 23.85 6.31
N TYR A 130 -5.83 24.31 6.62
CA TYR A 130 -6.52 25.35 5.86
C TYR A 130 -5.76 26.69 5.85
N TYR A 131 -4.97 26.98 6.89
CA TYR A 131 -4.10 28.17 6.88
C TYR A 131 -3.03 28.13 5.79
N LYS A 132 -2.57 26.95 5.34
CA LYS A 132 -1.63 26.84 4.21
C LYS A 132 -2.32 27.21 2.89
N TYR A 133 -3.55 26.74 2.68
CA TYR A 133 -4.37 27.12 1.53
C TYR A 133 -4.67 28.63 1.51
N LEU A 134 -5.08 29.21 2.64
CA LEU A 134 -5.36 30.65 2.72
C LEU A 134 -4.13 31.53 2.43
N ASN A 135 -2.91 31.05 2.73
CA ASN A 135 -1.64 31.78 2.56
C ASN A 135 -0.78 31.27 1.37
N MET A 136 -1.28 30.37 0.54
CA MET A 136 -0.53 29.90 -0.64
C MET A 136 -0.42 31.01 -1.69
N ALA A 137 0.59 30.90 -2.58
CA ALA A 137 0.80 31.89 -3.63
C ALA A 137 -0.48 32.13 -4.45
N LYS A 138 -0.86 33.40 -4.64
CA LYS A 138 -2.18 33.80 -5.20
C LYS A 138 -2.54 33.06 -6.49
N TRP A 139 -1.58 32.90 -7.41
CA TRP A 139 -1.75 32.14 -8.65
C TRP A 139 -2.12 30.67 -8.40
N ASN A 140 -1.40 29.98 -7.51
CA ASN A 140 -1.69 28.58 -7.17
C ASN A 140 -3.06 28.44 -6.51
N ARG A 141 -3.45 29.39 -5.65
CA ARG A 141 -4.80 29.40 -5.07
C ARG A 141 -5.86 29.58 -6.16
N GLN A 142 -5.72 30.58 -7.02
CA GLN A 142 -6.67 30.84 -8.11
C GLN A 142 -6.76 29.65 -9.10
N LEU A 143 -5.66 28.94 -9.34
CA LEU A 143 -5.64 27.72 -10.17
C LEU A 143 -6.39 26.56 -9.50
N LEU A 144 -6.23 26.37 -8.19
CA LEU A 144 -6.92 25.33 -7.42
C LEU A 144 -8.42 25.64 -7.25
N ASP A 145 -8.75 26.88 -6.90
CA ASP A 145 -10.13 27.36 -6.78
C ASP A 145 -10.86 27.24 -8.13
N LYS A 146 -10.21 27.63 -9.24
CA LYS A 146 -10.75 27.41 -10.60
C LYS A 146 -10.92 25.94 -10.93
N TYR A 147 -9.98 25.06 -10.56
CA TYR A 147 -10.15 23.62 -10.77
C TYR A 147 -11.34 23.05 -9.98
N CYS A 148 -11.52 23.47 -8.73
CA CYS A 148 -12.68 23.12 -7.90
C CYS A 148 -14.01 23.56 -8.52
N ILE A 149 -14.06 24.75 -9.13
CA ILE A 149 -15.25 25.26 -9.82
C ILE A 149 -15.48 24.50 -11.16
N ASP A 150 -14.49 24.51 -12.06
CA ASP A 150 -14.59 23.96 -13.42
C ASP A 150 -14.96 22.47 -13.45
N TYR A 151 -14.51 21.70 -12.46
CA TYR A 151 -14.73 20.25 -12.35
C TYR A 151 -15.71 19.85 -11.23
N ASN A 152 -16.34 20.81 -10.53
CA ASN A 152 -17.20 20.59 -9.36
C ASN A 152 -16.52 19.68 -8.30
N VAL A 153 -15.25 19.97 -7.98
CA VAL A 153 -14.45 19.18 -7.02
C VAL A 153 -14.47 19.86 -5.65
N PRO A 154 -14.96 19.20 -4.59
CA PRO A 154 -15.04 19.78 -3.26
C PRO A 154 -13.68 19.73 -2.53
N LEU A 155 -13.50 20.69 -1.61
CA LEU A 155 -12.29 20.88 -0.81
C LEU A 155 -12.57 20.50 0.66
N ILE A 156 -11.95 19.44 1.15
CA ILE A 156 -11.97 19.08 2.58
C ILE A 156 -10.74 19.71 3.25
N SER A 157 -10.88 20.38 4.39
CA SER A 157 -9.71 20.88 5.12
C SER A 157 -9.91 20.96 6.63
N PHE A 158 -8.79 20.90 7.35
CA PHE A 158 -8.73 20.93 8.80
C PHE A 158 -8.09 22.23 9.29
N LEU A 159 -8.59 22.72 10.41
CA LEU A 159 -8.08 23.85 11.17
C LEU A 159 -7.66 23.35 12.55
N SER A 160 -6.45 23.70 12.96
CA SER A 160 -5.93 23.48 14.31
C SER A 160 -5.68 24.80 15.02
N THR A 161 -5.89 24.82 16.33
CA THR A 161 -5.43 25.93 17.18
C THR A 161 -3.92 26.07 17.06
N ARG A 162 -3.42 27.31 17.07
CA ARG A 162 -1.99 27.59 17.01
C ARG A 162 -1.39 27.54 18.42
N PRO A 163 -0.14 27.04 18.58
CA PRO A 163 0.57 27.19 19.84
C PRO A 163 0.58 28.65 20.31
N ASN A 164 0.33 28.85 21.60
CA ASN A 164 0.36 30.14 22.29
C ASN A 164 -0.66 31.20 21.81
N THR A 165 -1.71 30.84 21.04
CA THR A 165 -2.83 31.79 20.79
C THR A 165 -3.85 31.79 21.92
N THR A 166 -4.23 33.00 22.36
CA THR A 166 -5.31 33.24 23.32
C THR A 166 -6.70 32.94 22.74
N TYR A 167 -7.70 32.85 23.62
CA TYR A 167 -9.12 32.74 23.27
C TYR A 167 -9.53 33.91 22.35
N GLN A 168 -9.69 33.65 21.05
CA GLN A 168 -9.89 34.70 20.05
C GLN A 168 -10.91 34.30 18.97
N LYS A 169 -11.85 35.20 18.68
CA LYS A 169 -12.71 35.17 17.50
C LYS A 169 -11.94 35.65 16.26
N VAL A 170 -11.92 34.83 15.22
CA VAL A 170 -11.21 35.10 13.96
C VAL A 170 -12.23 35.07 12.80
N LYS A 171 -12.12 36.04 11.88
CA LYS A 171 -12.86 36.06 10.62
C LYS A 171 -11.97 35.55 9.48
N ILE A 172 -12.50 34.70 8.61
CA ILE A 172 -11.77 34.25 7.42
C ILE A 172 -11.75 35.38 6.38
N LYS A 173 -10.55 35.78 5.94
CA LYS A 173 -10.39 36.87 4.96
C LYS A 173 -11.03 36.50 3.63
N GLY A 174 -12.07 37.25 3.25
CA GLY A 174 -12.84 37.02 2.02
C GLY A 174 -14.12 36.19 2.21
N SER A 175 -14.50 35.83 3.45
CA SER A 175 -15.72 35.07 3.74
C SER A 175 -16.54 35.69 4.87
N ARG A 176 -17.83 35.30 5.01
CA ARG A 176 -18.63 35.59 6.21
C ARG A 176 -18.35 34.65 7.38
N LEU A 177 -17.61 33.54 7.17
CA LEU A 177 -17.32 32.55 8.21
C LEU A 177 -16.41 33.12 9.33
N HIS A 178 -16.86 32.93 10.57
CA HIS A 178 -16.13 33.23 11.79
C HIS A 178 -15.94 31.96 12.63
N PHE A 179 -14.83 31.89 13.36
CA PHE A 179 -14.53 30.80 14.28
C PHE A 179 -13.80 31.31 15.52
N TRP A 180 -13.80 30.51 16.57
CA TRP A 180 -13.11 30.75 17.83
C TRP A 180 -11.97 29.75 17.97
N GLN A 181 -10.76 30.21 18.31
CA GLN A 181 -9.59 29.35 18.56
C GLN A 181 -9.43 29.01 20.04
N ASN A 182 -8.72 27.93 20.34
CA ASN A 182 -8.36 27.49 21.68
C ASN A 182 -9.60 27.36 22.60
N GLN A 183 -10.60 26.64 22.10
CA GLN A 183 -11.83 26.33 22.83
C GLN A 183 -11.70 25.02 23.61
N GLU A 184 -12.40 24.95 24.72
CA GLU A 184 -12.86 23.73 25.38
C GLU A 184 -14.26 23.40 24.83
N VAL A 185 -14.57 22.10 24.71
CA VAL A 185 -15.84 21.57 24.20
C VAL A 185 -16.44 20.65 25.26
N VAL A 186 -17.68 20.92 25.68
CA VAL A 186 -18.40 20.16 26.73
C VAL A 186 -19.18 19.00 26.13
N SER A 187 -19.72 19.16 24.93
CA SER A 187 -20.29 18.04 24.17
C SER A 187 -20.10 18.18 22.66
N LEU A 188 -20.05 17.04 21.96
CA LEU A 188 -20.08 16.93 20.50
C LEU A 188 -21.31 16.12 20.09
N LYS A 189 -22.10 16.62 19.13
CA LYS A 189 -23.34 15.98 18.66
C LYS A 189 -23.37 15.84 17.15
N VAL A 190 -23.65 14.64 16.66
CA VAL A 190 -23.89 14.37 15.23
C VAL A 190 -25.15 15.11 14.82
N ALA A 191 -25.04 16.14 13.97
CA ALA A 191 -26.16 17.02 13.64
C ALA A 191 -27.07 16.42 12.56
N GLU A 192 -28.24 17.02 12.34
CA GLU A 192 -29.08 16.69 11.19
C GLU A 192 -28.43 17.21 9.91
N SER A 193 -27.81 16.30 9.15
CA SER A 193 -27.11 16.62 7.91
C SER A 193 -27.26 15.50 6.89
N ASN A 194 -27.25 15.86 5.60
CA ASN A 194 -27.27 14.91 4.48
C ASN A 194 -25.90 14.26 4.19
N ILE A 195 -24.88 14.58 5.00
CA ILE A 195 -23.54 14.00 4.94
C ILE A 195 -23.46 12.67 5.68
N HIS A 196 -24.25 12.46 6.75
CA HIS A 196 -24.11 11.28 7.61
C HIS A 196 -24.73 10.02 7.00
N ARG A 197 -23.96 8.93 7.06
CA ARG A 197 -24.38 7.57 6.70
C ARG A 197 -23.88 6.55 7.72
N ILE A 198 -22.59 6.61 8.07
CA ILE A 198 -21.97 5.77 9.07
C ILE A 198 -22.37 6.26 10.46
N SER A 199 -22.19 7.55 10.78
CA SER A 199 -22.55 8.09 12.10
C SER A 199 -24.07 8.14 12.29
N ARG A 200 -24.55 7.81 13.50
CA ARG A 200 -25.98 7.98 13.84
C ARG A 200 -26.28 9.43 14.20
N ILE A 201 -27.27 9.99 13.51
CA ILE A 201 -27.75 11.36 13.76
C ILE A 201 -28.30 11.49 15.18
N GLY A 202 -27.98 12.60 15.84
CA GLY A 202 -28.39 12.88 17.22
C GLY A 202 -27.51 12.24 18.30
N ALA A 203 -26.55 11.37 17.94
CA ALA A 203 -25.64 10.78 18.91
C ALA A 203 -24.75 11.87 19.54
N GLU A 204 -24.67 11.90 20.87
CA GLU A 204 -24.03 13.00 21.64
C GLU A 204 -23.01 12.48 22.64
N ARG A 205 -21.82 13.08 22.60
CA ARG A 205 -20.62 12.71 23.37
C ARG A 205 -20.34 13.79 24.40
N ALA A 206 -20.22 13.43 25.67
CA ALA A 206 -19.93 14.35 26.79
C ALA A 206 -18.55 14.13 27.45
N ASP A 207 -17.82 13.07 27.11
CA ASP A 207 -16.43 12.84 27.56
C ASP A 207 -15.41 13.62 26.71
N VAL A 208 -15.75 14.85 26.33
CA VAL A 208 -14.85 15.75 25.62
C VAL A 208 -14.23 16.67 26.66
N ASN A 209 -12.95 16.49 26.94
CA ASN A 209 -12.19 17.36 27.84
C ASN A 209 -10.76 17.51 27.30
N THR A 210 -10.66 18.20 26.16
CA THR A 210 -9.40 18.68 25.61
C THR A 210 -9.55 20.17 25.30
N HIS A 211 -8.57 20.94 25.74
CA HIS A 211 -8.39 22.32 25.30
C HIS A 211 -7.57 22.27 24.00
N GLU A 212 -8.03 22.91 22.93
CA GLU A 212 -7.35 23.18 21.62
C GLU A 212 -8.36 23.25 20.44
N TRP A 213 -9.66 23.12 20.66
CA TRP A 213 -10.65 23.10 19.58
C TRP A 213 -10.77 24.44 18.85
N ILE A 214 -11.03 24.37 17.54
CA ILE A 214 -11.60 25.47 16.77
C ILE A 214 -13.11 25.23 16.62
N LEU A 215 -13.91 26.24 16.97
CA LEU A 215 -15.37 26.17 16.88
C LEU A 215 -15.90 27.27 15.96
N PHE A 216 -16.63 26.87 14.93
CA PHE A 216 -17.28 27.77 14.00
C PHE A 216 -18.55 28.36 14.61
N GLU A 217 -18.89 29.58 14.22
CA GLU A 217 -20.19 30.17 14.53
C GLU A 217 -21.26 29.68 13.56
N GLU A 218 -22.46 29.41 14.08
CA GLU A 218 -23.61 29.03 13.25
C GLU A 218 -24.02 30.20 12.35
N SER A 219 -24.34 29.90 11.09
CA SER A 219 -24.63 30.89 10.07
C SER A 219 -25.47 30.28 8.95
N PRO A 220 -26.47 30.99 8.38
CA PRO A 220 -27.29 30.46 7.28
C PRO A 220 -26.49 29.98 6.06
N ALA A 221 -25.28 30.51 5.84
CA ALA A 221 -24.40 30.15 4.72
C ALA A 221 -23.56 28.88 4.96
N PHE A 222 -23.49 28.38 6.20
CA PHE A 222 -22.61 27.28 6.61
C PHE A 222 -23.37 26.27 7.47
N SER A 223 -23.81 25.17 6.86
CA SER A 223 -24.57 24.14 7.57
C SER A 223 -23.68 23.31 8.51
N THR A 224 -24.06 23.23 9.78
CA THR A 224 -23.44 22.37 10.80
C THR A 224 -23.50 20.89 10.39
N VAL A 225 -22.40 20.18 10.59
CA VAL A 225 -22.29 18.72 10.38
C VAL A 225 -22.05 18.02 11.72
N LEU A 226 -21.04 18.48 12.46
CA LEU A 226 -20.82 18.11 13.85
C LEU A 226 -21.06 19.34 14.71
N SER A 227 -22.12 19.32 15.53
CA SER A 227 -22.42 20.35 16.50
C SER A 227 -21.54 20.19 17.74
N ALA A 228 -21.28 21.29 18.43
CA ALA A 228 -20.49 21.34 19.66
C ALA A 228 -21.12 22.31 20.67
N ARG A 229 -20.92 22.05 21.96
CA ARG A 229 -21.14 23.05 23.02
C ARG A 229 -19.80 23.55 23.53
N ASP A 230 -19.60 24.87 23.52
CA ASP A 230 -18.42 25.47 24.17
C ASP A 230 -18.55 25.43 25.71
N ALA A 231 -17.48 25.81 26.43
CA ALA A 231 -17.42 25.83 27.91
C ALA A 231 -18.57 26.60 28.60
N PHE A 232 -19.27 27.49 27.87
CA PHE A 232 -20.42 28.24 28.37
C PHE A 232 -21.77 27.61 27.95
N GLY A 233 -21.75 26.36 27.48
CA GLY A 233 -22.90 25.59 27.00
C GLY A 233 -23.46 26.04 25.64
N ARG A 234 -22.88 27.07 25.01
CA ARG A 234 -23.43 27.74 23.82
C ARG A 234 -23.28 26.86 22.57
N PRO A 235 -24.29 26.81 21.68
CA PRO A 235 -24.22 26.03 20.45
C PRO A 235 -23.18 26.60 19.48
N ARG A 236 -22.39 25.70 18.90
CA ARG A 236 -21.34 25.94 17.91
C ARG A 236 -21.31 24.77 16.92
N ALA A 237 -20.46 24.87 15.90
CA ALA A 237 -20.09 23.73 15.06
C ALA A 237 -18.60 23.39 15.20
N ALA A 238 -18.29 22.10 15.34
CA ALA A 238 -16.92 21.57 15.19
C ALA A 238 -16.62 21.16 13.74
N VAL A 239 -17.63 20.92 12.92
CA VAL A 239 -17.50 20.69 11.46
C VAL A 239 -18.62 21.40 10.72
N VAL A 240 -18.28 22.17 9.67
CA VAL A 240 -19.23 22.92 8.83
C VAL A 240 -19.09 22.58 7.35
N HIS A 241 -20.21 22.62 6.62
CA HIS A 241 -20.29 22.45 5.17
C HIS A 241 -20.64 23.80 4.51
N ASP A 242 -19.71 24.30 3.72
CA ASP A 242 -19.80 25.45 2.83
C ASP A 242 -20.24 24.98 1.43
N LYS A 243 -21.39 25.45 0.97
CA LYS A 243 -21.96 25.07 -0.33
C LYS A 243 -21.36 25.84 -1.51
N GLY A 244 -20.43 26.77 -1.27
CA GLY A 244 -19.87 27.67 -2.28
C GLY A 244 -20.80 28.85 -2.62
N GLU A 245 -21.65 29.27 -1.69
CA GLU A 245 -22.58 30.40 -1.90
C GLU A 245 -21.86 31.76 -1.98
N GLU A 246 -20.61 31.86 -1.51
CA GLU A 246 -19.82 33.09 -1.49
C GLU A 246 -18.84 33.22 -2.66
N ASP A 247 -18.19 32.12 -3.06
CA ASP A 247 -17.14 32.12 -4.09
C ASP A 247 -17.14 30.87 -5.01
N HIS A 248 -18.25 30.12 -5.02
CA HIS A 248 -18.49 28.91 -5.84
C HIS A 248 -17.59 27.70 -5.54
N VAL A 249 -16.66 27.78 -4.59
CA VAL A 249 -15.85 26.66 -4.13
C VAL A 249 -16.55 25.96 -2.96
N LYS A 250 -16.95 24.70 -3.15
CA LYS A 250 -17.58 23.88 -2.09
C LYS A 250 -16.54 23.38 -1.09
N ARG A 251 -16.78 23.53 0.21
CA ARG A 251 -15.83 23.13 1.26
C ARG A 251 -16.49 22.37 2.40
N ILE A 252 -15.72 21.48 3.03
CA ILE A 252 -16.04 20.97 4.37
C ILE A 252 -14.86 21.28 5.28
N LEU A 253 -15.12 22.04 6.34
CA LEU A 253 -14.10 22.56 7.24
C LEU A 253 -14.26 21.93 8.63
N PHE A 254 -13.19 21.31 9.10
CA PHE A 254 -13.08 20.66 10.40
C PHE A 254 -12.30 21.54 11.38
N GLY A 255 -12.84 21.75 12.57
CA GLY A 255 -12.23 22.56 13.64
C GLY A 255 -11.29 21.79 14.57
N HIS A 256 -10.97 20.55 14.23
CA HIS A 256 -9.99 19.71 14.90
C HIS A 256 -9.46 18.67 13.91
N ASN A 257 -8.31 18.05 14.22
CA ASN A 257 -7.71 16.99 13.39
C ASN A 257 -8.37 15.61 13.64
N VAL A 258 -8.02 14.62 12.80
CA VAL A 258 -8.53 13.22 12.91
C VAL A 258 -7.84 12.35 13.99
N THR A 259 -7.17 12.93 14.99
CA THR A 259 -6.79 12.18 16.20
C THR A 259 -7.95 12.06 17.19
N ASP A 260 -8.95 12.94 17.11
CA ASP A 260 -10.23 12.72 17.78
C ASP A 260 -11.09 11.75 16.96
N TRP A 261 -11.76 10.82 17.65
CA TRP A 261 -12.53 9.75 17.00
C TRP A 261 -13.86 10.23 16.41
N THR A 262 -14.50 11.23 17.01
CA THR A 262 -15.78 11.78 16.52
C THR A 262 -15.55 12.60 15.23
N ILE A 263 -14.43 13.32 15.17
CA ILE A 263 -13.93 13.97 13.96
C ILE A 263 -13.53 12.94 12.89
N LYS A 264 -12.80 11.89 13.26
CA LYS A 264 -12.38 10.82 12.35
C LYS A 264 -13.59 10.07 11.76
N MET A 265 -14.63 9.81 12.55
CA MET A 265 -15.94 9.31 12.08
C MET A 265 -16.60 10.25 11.07
N THR A 266 -16.72 11.54 11.43
CA THR A 266 -17.33 12.56 10.57
C THR A 266 -16.57 12.70 9.24
N PHE A 267 -15.25 12.50 9.23
CA PHE A 267 -14.45 12.46 8.01
C PHE A 267 -14.76 11.27 7.09
N LEU A 268 -15.12 10.09 7.62
CA LEU A 268 -15.57 8.96 6.80
C LEU A 268 -16.94 9.25 6.13
N ASP A 269 -17.86 9.87 6.87
CA ASP A 269 -19.14 10.35 6.31
C ASP A 269 -18.93 11.39 5.21
N VAL A 270 -18.06 12.39 5.45
CA VAL A 270 -17.73 13.42 4.45
C VAL A 270 -17.09 12.82 3.20
N LEU A 271 -16.17 11.86 3.33
CA LEU A 271 -15.59 11.14 2.19
C LEU A 271 -16.67 10.39 1.39
N TRP A 272 -17.54 9.62 2.05
CA TRP A 272 -18.66 8.94 1.39
C TRP A 272 -19.57 9.94 0.66
N TYR A 273 -19.90 11.05 1.32
CA TYR A 273 -20.74 12.11 0.76
C TYR A 273 -20.12 12.68 -0.52
N VAL A 274 -18.93 13.30 -0.43
CA VAL A 274 -18.32 14.06 -1.54
C VAL A 274 -17.99 13.22 -2.77
N THR A 275 -17.82 11.91 -2.61
CA THR A 275 -17.55 11.02 -3.75
C THR A 275 -18.81 10.55 -4.46
N GLY A 276 -20.01 10.93 -3.99
CA GLY A 276 -21.27 10.36 -4.48
C GLY A 276 -21.39 8.87 -4.14
N GLY A 277 -20.93 8.48 -2.94
CA GLY A 277 -20.94 7.09 -2.48
C GLY A 277 -19.88 6.17 -3.10
N ARG A 278 -18.88 6.71 -3.79
CA ARG A 278 -17.84 5.95 -4.51
C ARG A 278 -16.57 5.65 -3.66
N ILE A 279 -16.66 5.78 -2.33
CA ILE A 279 -15.60 5.42 -1.37
C ILE A 279 -16.21 4.75 -0.14
N GLY A 280 -15.45 3.83 0.46
CA GLY A 280 -15.91 3.04 1.59
C GLY A 280 -16.90 1.94 1.18
N TRP A 281 -17.42 1.25 2.19
CA TRP A 281 -18.17 0.00 2.00
C TRP A 281 -19.69 0.22 2.03
N THR A 282 -20.45 -0.88 2.06
CA THR A 282 -21.86 -0.90 2.48
C THR A 282 -21.99 -0.45 3.95
N LEU A 283 -23.20 -0.51 4.53
CA LEU A 283 -23.35 -0.41 5.99
C LEU A 283 -23.16 -1.76 6.70
N ASP A 284 -23.01 -2.84 5.95
CA ASP A 284 -22.81 -4.18 6.49
C ASP A 284 -21.33 -4.43 6.79
N ARG A 285 -21.05 -5.17 7.87
CA ARG A 285 -19.71 -5.57 8.29
C ARG A 285 -19.71 -7.01 8.72
N TYR A 286 -18.82 -7.80 8.13
CA TYR A 286 -18.71 -9.22 8.43
C TYR A 286 -17.64 -9.42 9.50
N VAL A 287 -18.01 -10.02 10.63
CA VAL A 287 -17.16 -10.20 11.80
C VAL A 287 -17.01 -11.68 12.12
N GLN A 288 -15.78 -12.17 12.04
CA GLN A 288 -15.37 -13.51 12.44
C GLN A 288 -14.43 -13.36 13.64
N ILE A 289 -14.61 -14.18 14.67
CA ILE A 289 -13.71 -14.23 15.84
C ILE A 289 -13.15 -15.64 15.90
N ASP A 290 -11.85 -15.74 15.66
CA ASP A 290 -11.08 -16.97 15.75
C ASP A 290 -10.47 -17.06 17.15
N ILE A 291 -10.64 -18.22 17.79
CA ILE A 291 -10.00 -18.60 19.04
C ILE A 291 -8.93 -19.64 18.68
N ASP A 292 -7.70 -19.19 18.46
CA ASP A 292 -6.53 -20.05 18.30
C ASP A 292 -6.19 -20.71 19.66
N ASP A 293 -5.17 -21.57 19.67
CA ASP A 293 -4.66 -22.22 20.88
C ASP A 293 -5.68 -23.06 21.66
N ILE A 294 -6.71 -23.61 21.01
CA ILE A 294 -7.60 -24.57 21.68
C ILE A 294 -6.83 -25.85 22.02
N PHE A 295 -6.91 -26.21 23.30
CA PHE A 295 -6.07 -27.18 24.00
C PHE A 295 -4.60 -26.76 24.19
N VAL A 296 -4.16 -25.57 23.79
CA VAL A 296 -2.77 -25.09 23.93
C VAL A 296 -2.64 -24.10 25.11
N GLY A 297 -1.50 -24.16 25.80
CA GLY A 297 -1.17 -23.27 26.92
C GLY A 297 -0.53 -24.02 28.08
N ALA A 298 0.08 -23.26 28.99
CA ALA A 298 0.62 -23.79 30.24
C ALA A 298 -0.49 -24.09 31.25
N ARG A 299 -0.25 -25.03 32.17
CA ARG A 299 -1.13 -25.29 33.32
C ARG A 299 -1.38 -24.00 34.10
N GLY A 300 -2.64 -23.72 34.41
CA GLY A 300 -3.09 -22.48 35.05
C GLY A 300 -3.40 -21.32 34.10
N THR A 301 -3.37 -21.53 32.78
CA THR A 301 -3.68 -20.49 31.75
C THR A 301 -4.81 -20.87 30.81
N ARG A 302 -5.36 -22.08 30.92
CA ARG A 302 -6.37 -22.64 30.02
C ARG A 302 -7.78 -22.26 30.50
N VAL A 303 -8.76 -22.55 29.65
CA VAL A 303 -10.19 -22.46 30.02
C VAL A 303 -10.57 -23.61 30.95
N VAL A 304 -11.49 -23.34 31.87
CA VAL A 304 -12.17 -24.38 32.68
C VAL A 304 -13.66 -24.41 32.32
N GLU A 305 -14.42 -25.39 32.82
CA GLU A 305 -15.86 -25.53 32.52
C GLU A 305 -16.67 -24.22 32.62
N SER A 306 -16.39 -23.39 33.62
CA SER A 306 -17.13 -22.14 33.86
C SER A 306 -16.86 -21.07 32.80
N ASP A 307 -15.74 -21.16 32.08
CA ASP A 307 -15.41 -20.27 30.95
C ASP A 307 -16.07 -20.78 29.68
N VAL A 308 -16.09 -22.10 29.44
CA VAL A 308 -16.80 -22.71 28.30
C VAL A 308 -18.29 -22.40 28.36
N LYS A 309 -18.88 -22.45 29.57
CA LYS A 309 -20.29 -22.04 29.80
C LYS A 309 -20.50 -20.54 29.49
N ALA A 310 -19.56 -19.67 29.86
CA ALA A 310 -19.63 -18.24 29.55
C ALA A 310 -19.33 -17.89 28.07
N LEU A 311 -18.54 -18.71 27.38
CA LEU A 311 -18.29 -18.60 25.95
C LEU A 311 -19.57 -18.90 25.14
N LEU A 312 -20.33 -19.92 25.56
CA LEU A 312 -21.65 -20.23 25.01
C LEU A 312 -22.66 -19.11 25.29
N GLU A 313 -22.74 -18.64 26.53
CA GLU A 313 -23.58 -17.48 26.92
C GLU A 313 -23.26 -16.24 26.08
N SER A 314 -21.97 -15.90 25.94
CA SER A 314 -21.52 -14.78 25.11
C SER A 314 -21.81 -14.98 23.62
N GLN A 315 -21.84 -16.22 23.13
CA GLN A 315 -22.18 -16.49 21.74
C GLN A 315 -23.65 -16.16 21.45
N GLU A 316 -24.56 -16.50 22.36
CA GLU A 316 -25.97 -16.13 22.24
C GLU A 316 -26.16 -14.61 22.41
N ASN A 317 -25.51 -13.99 23.40
CA ASN A 317 -25.56 -12.53 23.58
C ASN A 317 -25.04 -11.77 22.35
N LEU A 318 -23.96 -12.24 21.70
CA LEU A 318 -23.44 -11.62 20.48
C LEU A 318 -24.38 -11.77 19.27
N ARG A 319 -25.26 -12.79 19.22
CA ARG A 319 -26.26 -12.95 18.15
C ARG A 319 -27.32 -11.85 18.14
N GLU A 320 -27.54 -11.15 19.26
CA GLU A 320 -28.40 -9.95 19.30
C GLU A 320 -27.84 -8.77 18.48
N PHE A 321 -26.53 -8.77 18.21
CA PHE A 321 -25.79 -7.68 17.55
C PHE A 321 -25.15 -8.10 16.22
N ILE A 322 -24.72 -9.35 16.10
CA ILE A 322 -24.06 -9.94 14.93
C ILE A 322 -24.91 -11.10 14.41
N SER A 323 -25.61 -10.92 13.28
CA SER A 323 -26.52 -11.94 12.76
C SER A 323 -25.78 -13.25 12.41
N ASN A 324 -26.34 -14.39 12.82
CA ASN A 324 -25.80 -15.75 12.62
C ASN A 324 -24.42 -16.04 13.26
N PHE A 325 -23.96 -15.22 14.21
CA PHE A 325 -22.63 -15.36 14.82
C PHE A 325 -22.38 -16.72 15.49
N THR A 326 -21.18 -17.27 15.27
CA THR A 326 -20.65 -18.46 15.96
C THR A 326 -19.12 -18.34 16.02
N TYR A 327 -18.50 -18.69 17.15
CA TYR A 327 -17.04 -18.66 17.31
C TYR A 327 -16.37 -19.76 16.47
N MET A 328 -15.16 -19.47 16.00
CA MET A 328 -14.32 -20.42 15.26
C MET A 328 -13.13 -20.85 16.13
N LEU A 329 -12.94 -22.15 16.34
CA LEU A 329 -12.00 -22.72 17.30
C LEU A 329 -10.83 -23.43 16.60
N GLY A 330 -9.61 -22.93 16.80
CA GLY A 330 -8.36 -23.42 16.23
C GLY A 330 -7.64 -24.40 17.16
N PHE A 331 -7.65 -25.69 16.83
CA PHE A 331 -7.22 -26.74 17.76
C PHE A 331 -5.91 -27.44 17.39
N SER A 332 -5.12 -27.76 18.42
CA SER A 332 -3.92 -28.61 18.39
C SER A 332 -4.12 -29.82 19.29
N GLY A 333 -4.65 -30.91 18.74
CA GLY A 333 -5.19 -32.04 19.51
C GLY A 333 -4.19 -32.84 20.36
N SER A 334 -2.88 -32.64 20.18
CA SER A 334 -1.86 -33.34 20.99
C SER A 334 -1.78 -32.87 22.45
N TYR A 335 -2.40 -31.73 22.75
CA TYR A 335 -2.42 -31.11 24.08
C TYR A 335 -3.81 -31.18 24.75
N PHE A 336 -4.73 -31.98 24.21
CA PHE A 336 -6.01 -32.29 24.86
C PHE A 336 -5.75 -33.07 26.15
N ARG A 337 -6.34 -32.61 27.27
CA ARG A 337 -6.09 -33.10 28.64
C ARG A 337 -4.61 -33.02 29.04
N ASN A 338 -4.11 -31.79 29.15
CA ASN A 338 -2.71 -31.47 29.47
C ASN A 338 -2.59 -30.25 30.42
N GLY A 339 -3.60 -30.00 31.26
CA GLY A 339 -3.64 -28.91 32.24
C GLY A 339 -3.59 -29.38 33.70
N ASP A 340 -4.52 -28.88 34.50
CA ASP A 340 -4.97 -29.49 35.76
C ASP A 340 -6.41 -30.02 35.66
N ASP A 341 -6.87 -30.73 36.69
CA ASP A 341 -8.22 -31.33 36.80
C ASP A 341 -9.39 -30.41 36.41
N ASN A 342 -9.26 -29.09 36.47
CA ASN A 342 -10.33 -28.15 36.10
C ASN A 342 -10.18 -27.66 34.66
N GLU A 343 -8.95 -27.55 34.18
CA GLU A 343 -8.62 -27.24 32.78
C GLU A 343 -8.97 -28.42 31.86
N ASP A 344 -8.66 -29.65 32.28
CA ASP A 344 -8.99 -30.87 31.54
C ASP A 344 -10.50 -31.09 31.43
N LYS A 345 -11.29 -30.73 32.46
CA LYS A 345 -12.77 -30.68 32.36
C LYS A 345 -13.26 -29.57 31.43
N GLY A 346 -12.49 -28.47 31.28
CA GLY A 346 -12.72 -27.44 30.28
C GLY A 346 -12.53 -27.97 28.85
N ASP A 347 -11.42 -28.66 28.61
CA ASP A 347 -11.15 -29.37 27.35
C ASP A 347 -12.27 -30.39 27.03
N GLU A 348 -12.69 -31.19 28.01
CA GLU A 348 -13.77 -32.18 27.86
C GLU A 348 -15.10 -31.52 27.49
N LEU A 349 -15.49 -30.44 28.17
CA LEU A 349 -16.74 -29.73 27.90
C LEU A 349 -16.72 -29.02 26.53
N LEU A 350 -15.57 -28.54 26.06
CA LEU A 350 -15.43 -28.03 24.69
C LEU A 350 -15.72 -29.12 23.64
N VAL A 351 -15.23 -30.35 23.86
CA VAL A 351 -15.51 -31.49 22.97
C VAL A 351 -16.98 -31.94 23.09
N GLU A 352 -17.55 -31.99 24.29
CA GLU A 352 -18.97 -32.32 24.50
C GLU A 352 -19.91 -31.33 23.79
N LYS A 353 -19.53 -30.04 23.77
CA LYS A 353 -20.27 -28.96 23.09
C LYS A 353 -19.71 -28.61 21.71
N ALA A 354 -18.94 -29.50 21.07
CA ALA A 354 -18.26 -29.18 19.81
C ALA A 354 -19.20 -28.73 18.67
N ASN A 355 -20.46 -29.22 18.65
CA ASN A 355 -21.48 -28.81 17.68
C ASN A 355 -22.03 -27.38 17.87
N ASN A 356 -21.73 -26.73 18.99
CA ASN A 356 -22.09 -25.32 19.23
C ASN A 356 -21.09 -24.33 18.61
N PHE A 357 -19.99 -24.83 18.03
CA PHE A 357 -18.88 -24.04 17.48
C PHE A 357 -18.50 -24.52 16.07
N PHE A 358 -17.77 -23.68 15.32
CA PHE A 358 -17.05 -24.15 14.13
C PHE A 358 -15.58 -24.40 14.48
N TRP A 359 -14.96 -25.40 13.86
CA TRP A 359 -13.59 -25.80 14.17
C TRP A 359 -12.68 -25.69 12.93
N PHE A 360 -11.41 -25.33 13.15
CA PHE A 360 -10.37 -25.33 12.12
C PHE A 360 -9.05 -25.91 12.68
N PRO A 361 -8.22 -26.57 11.85
CA PRO A 361 -6.96 -27.15 12.29
C PRO A 361 -5.91 -26.07 12.58
N HIS A 362 -5.19 -26.22 13.68
CA HIS A 362 -4.09 -25.33 14.08
C HIS A 362 -2.81 -26.13 14.37
N MET A 363 -2.38 -26.95 13.39
CA MET A 363 -1.34 -27.99 13.50
C MET A 363 -1.62 -29.03 14.61
N TRP A 364 -0.74 -30.03 14.80
CA TRP A 364 -0.93 -31.09 15.79
C TRP A 364 -0.34 -30.74 17.17
N ARG A 365 0.93 -30.28 17.18
CA ARG A 365 1.69 -29.85 18.37
C ARG A 365 2.03 -28.37 18.30
N HIS A 366 1.13 -27.53 17.77
CA HIS A 366 1.39 -26.11 17.52
C HIS A 366 2.76 -25.90 16.80
N ASN A 367 3.02 -26.74 15.79
CA ASN A 367 4.27 -26.73 15.03
C ASN A 367 4.39 -25.46 14.17
N HIS A 368 5.55 -24.81 14.21
CA HIS A 368 5.93 -23.84 13.16
C HIS A 368 6.11 -24.58 11.83
N ALA A 369 5.63 -23.99 10.73
CA ALA A 369 5.69 -24.55 9.39
C ALA A 369 7.10 -24.45 8.77
N HIS A 370 7.85 -23.37 9.02
CA HIS A 370 9.17 -23.15 8.41
C HIS A 370 10.24 -24.14 8.93
N GLU A 371 10.07 -24.69 10.13
CA GLU A 371 10.99 -25.65 10.74
C GLU A 371 10.95 -27.05 10.08
N HIS A 372 9.91 -27.36 9.29
CA HIS A 372 9.58 -28.72 8.88
C HIS A 372 9.42 -28.89 7.37
N ASN A 373 9.70 -30.08 6.86
CA ASN A 373 9.47 -30.43 5.45
C ASN A 373 8.02 -30.90 5.19
N LEU A 374 7.64 -30.96 3.91
CA LEU A 374 6.32 -31.42 3.45
C LEU A 374 5.89 -32.76 4.09
N THR A 375 6.77 -33.77 4.11
CA THR A 375 6.44 -35.11 4.64
C THR A 375 6.12 -35.08 6.15
N TYR A 376 6.85 -34.28 6.93
CA TYR A 376 6.56 -34.08 8.35
C TYR A 376 5.25 -33.31 8.57
N MET A 377 5.01 -32.25 7.79
CA MET A 377 3.77 -31.47 7.87
C MET A 377 2.55 -32.33 7.50
N GLU A 378 2.60 -33.11 6.43
CA GLU A 378 1.53 -34.06 6.08
C GLU A 378 1.25 -35.07 7.21
N ALA A 379 2.30 -35.67 7.80
CA ALA A 379 2.17 -36.67 8.84
C ALA A 379 1.55 -36.10 10.14
N THR A 380 1.98 -34.91 10.55
CA THR A 380 1.42 -34.22 11.73
C THR A 380 0.00 -33.70 11.48
N MET A 381 -0.28 -33.13 10.31
CA MET A 381 -1.64 -32.73 9.94
C MET A 381 -2.60 -33.93 9.93
N MET A 382 -2.16 -35.11 9.47
CA MET A 382 -2.95 -36.34 9.52
C MET A 382 -3.25 -36.77 10.96
N GLN A 383 -2.31 -36.61 11.90
CA GLN A 383 -2.55 -36.90 13.33
C GLN A 383 -3.64 -35.98 13.92
N ASN A 384 -3.64 -34.68 13.57
CA ASN A 384 -4.68 -33.76 14.02
C ASN A 384 -6.05 -34.04 13.34
N LEU A 385 -6.05 -34.55 12.10
CA LEU A 385 -7.27 -34.97 11.39
C LEU A 385 -7.90 -36.22 12.02
N LEU A 386 -7.10 -37.23 12.34
CA LEU A 386 -7.55 -38.44 13.04
C LEU A 386 -8.08 -38.11 14.44
N PHE A 387 -7.44 -37.18 15.16
CA PHE A 387 -7.95 -36.67 16.43
C PHE A 387 -9.33 -36.02 16.27
N ALA A 388 -9.49 -35.12 15.29
CA ALA A 388 -10.76 -34.44 15.03
C ALA A 388 -11.89 -35.42 14.68
N GLN A 389 -11.59 -36.46 13.89
CA GLN A 389 -12.53 -37.54 13.56
C GLN A 389 -12.93 -38.36 14.79
N ASN A 390 -11.96 -38.77 15.62
CA ASN A 390 -12.20 -39.55 16.84
C ASN A 390 -13.02 -38.76 17.87
N MET A 391 -12.71 -37.46 18.06
CA MET A 391 -13.43 -36.54 18.95
C MET A 391 -14.71 -35.94 18.32
N ARG A 392 -15.02 -36.29 17.06
CA ARG A 392 -16.21 -35.83 16.30
C ARG A 392 -16.32 -34.30 16.18
N LEU A 393 -15.18 -33.60 16.07
CA LEU A 393 -15.14 -32.14 15.93
C LEU A 393 -15.63 -31.71 14.54
N PRO A 394 -16.64 -30.82 14.41
CA PRO A 394 -17.19 -30.41 13.13
C PRO A 394 -16.31 -29.38 12.41
N VAL A 395 -15.22 -29.85 11.81
CA VAL A 395 -14.38 -29.09 10.88
C VAL A 395 -15.12 -28.94 9.54
N LYS A 396 -16.06 -27.99 9.52
CA LYS A 396 -17.05 -27.81 8.45
C LYS A 396 -16.53 -27.08 7.20
N TYR A 397 -15.54 -26.20 7.36
CA TYR A 397 -15.09 -25.28 6.33
C TYR A 397 -13.67 -25.60 5.86
N PRO A 398 -13.32 -25.33 4.58
CA PRO A 398 -11.96 -25.48 4.04
C PRO A 398 -11.05 -24.33 4.50
N TYR A 399 -11.00 -24.10 5.81
CA TYR A 399 -10.30 -23.00 6.48
C TYR A 399 -9.24 -23.55 7.43
N ALA A 400 -8.06 -22.95 7.45
CA ALA A 400 -6.98 -23.29 8.39
C ALA A 400 -6.12 -22.07 8.73
N ILE A 401 -5.50 -22.11 9.90
CA ILE A 401 -4.56 -21.09 10.38
C ILE A 401 -3.30 -21.79 10.89
N ALA A 402 -2.13 -21.30 10.49
CA ALA A 402 -0.86 -21.80 10.99
C ALA A 402 -0.49 -21.12 12.32
N PRO A 403 0.12 -21.84 13.27
CA PRO A 403 0.79 -21.25 14.43
C PRO A 403 1.67 -20.05 14.05
N GLN A 404 1.49 -18.93 14.76
CA GLN A 404 2.16 -17.65 14.48
C GLN A 404 2.01 -17.08 13.05
N HIS A 405 1.05 -17.58 12.25
CA HIS A 405 0.89 -17.32 10.81
C HIS A 405 2.09 -17.70 9.93
N ASP A 406 2.97 -18.54 10.48
CA ASP A 406 4.15 -19.05 9.81
C ASP A 406 3.81 -19.86 8.55
N GLY A 407 4.61 -19.68 7.51
CA GLY A 407 4.41 -20.26 6.18
C GLY A 407 3.20 -19.72 5.40
N VAL A 408 2.28 -18.96 6.02
CA VAL A 408 1.19 -18.26 5.32
C VAL A 408 1.73 -17.01 4.64
N TYR A 409 2.44 -16.18 5.42
CA TYR A 409 3.33 -15.15 4.90
C TYR A 409 4.53 -14.96 5.84
N PRO A 410 5.79 -15.10 5.38
CA PRO A 410 6.21 -15.46 4.01
C PRO A 410 5.68 -16.82 3.56
N VAL A 411 5.41 -16.95 2.27
CA VAL A 411 4.77 -18.15 1.70
C VAL A 411 5.72 -19.35 1.70
N HIS A 412 5.35 -20.41 2.41
CA HIS A 412 6.00 -21.73 2.37
C HIS A 412 5.13 -22.69 1.55
N SER A 413 5.48 -22.94 0.29
CA SER A 413 4.64 -23.71 -0.66
C SER A 413 4.28 -25.11 -0.16
N GLU A 414 5.17 -25.72 0.64
CA GLU A 414 5.01 -27.01 1.29
C GLU A 414 3.89 -27.01 2.34
N LEU A 415 3.64 -25.89 3.04
CA LEU A 415 2.51 -25.75 3.95
C LEU A 415 1.19 -25.80 3.17
N TYR A 416 1.07 -25.00 2.10
CA TYR A 416 -0.11 -24.97 1.24
C TYR A 416 -0.37 -26.34 0.59
N ALA A 417 0.68 -27.04 0.15
CA ALA A 417 0.57 -28.39 -0.39
C ALA A 417 0.05 -29.41 0.65
N ALA A 418 0.58 -29.40 1.87
CA ALA A 418 0.11 -30.26 2.95
C ALA A 418 -1.36 -29.94 3.34
N TRP A 419 -1.70 -28.66 3.46
CA TRP A 419 -3.05 -28.18 3.74
C TRP A 419 -4.06 -28.61 2.66
N LYS A 420 -3.75 -28.42 1.38
CA LYS A 420 -4.59 -28.82 0.25
C LYS A 420 -4.81 -30.34 0.22
N LYS A 421 -3.79 -31.12 0.55
CA LYS A 421 -3.82 -32.59 0.55
C LYS A 421 -4.61 -33.20 1.72
N ILE A 422 -4.38 -32.72 2.94
CA ILE A 422 -4.93 -33.31 4.17
C ILE A 422 -6.27 -32.68 4.56
N TRP A 423 -6.33 -31.35 4.54
CA TRP A 423 -7.46 -30.56 5.06
C TRP A 423 -8.34 -29.93 3.98
N LYS A 424 -7.93 -30.02 2.70
CA LYS A 424 -8.59 -29.39 1.54
C LYS A 424 -8.80 -27.89 1.74
N VAL A 425 -7.79 -27.21 2.30
CA VAL A 425 -7.87 -25.77 2.59
C VAL A 425 -7.99 -24.98 1.29
N GLU A 426 -8.99 -24.10 1.23
CA GLU A 426 -9.23 -23.15 0.15
C GLU A 426 -9.08 -21.70 0.67
N VAL A 427 -9.19 -21.48 1.98
CA VAL A 427 -9.07 -20.17 2.63
C VAL A 427 -8.15 -20.23 3.84
N THR A 428 -7.32 -19.22 4.02
CA THR A 428 -6.55 -18.96 5.23
C THR A 428 -6.48 -17.45 5.50
N ALA A 429 -5.91 -17.03 6.63
CA ALA A 429 -5.75 -15.61 6.95
C ALA A 429 -4.40 -15.32 7.62
N THR A 430 -3.90 -14.10 7.49
CA THR A 430 -2.69 -13.62 8.18
C THR A 430 -2.71 -12.11 8.39
N GLU A 431 -2.19 -11.66 9.52
CA GLU A 431 -1.89 -10.25 9.83
C GLU A 431 -0.55 -9.77 9.26
N GLU A 432 0.31 -10.68 8.78
CA GLU A 432 1.68 -10.40 8.34
C GLU A 432 1.76 -9.82 6.92
N TYR A 433 0.74 -10.04 6.07
CA TYR A 433 0.80 -9.68 4.66
C TYR A 433 0.16 -8.31 4.34
N PRO A 434 0.84 -7.42 3.59
CA PRO A 434 2.25 -7.48 3.16
C PRO A 434 3.27 -7.02 4.22
N HIS A 435 2.80 -6.50 5.36
CA HIS A 435 3.61 -6.25 6.56
C HIS A 435 2.68 -6.14 7.79
N PHE A 436 3.14 -6.53 8.98
CA PHE A 436 2.34 -6.52 10.22
C PHE A 436 1.73 -5.15 10.56
N LYS A 437 2.41 -4.03 10.23
CA LYS A 437 1.96 -2.64 10.52
C LYS A 437 2.28 -1.67 9.38
N PRO A 438 1.42 -0.66 9.11
CA PRO A 438 0.15 -0.37 9.77
C PRO A 438 -0.97 -1.30 9.29
N ALA A 439 -1.93 -1.60 10.17
CA ALA A 439 -3.04 -2.50 9.85
C ALA A 439 -3.93 -2.00 8.68
N SER A 440 -3.93 -0.69 8.39
CA SER A 440 -4.62 -0.07 7.25
C SER A 440 -4.16 -0.60 5.89
N ASP A 441 -2.94 -1.12 5.82
CA ASP A 441 -2.27 -1.44 4.56
C ASP A 441 -2.16 -2.96 4.34
N ARG A 442 -2.72 -3.76 5.26
CA ARG A 442 -2.93 -5.22 5.12
C ARG A 442 -3.86 -5.54 3.95
N LYS A 443 -3.64 -6.70 3.33
CA LYS A 443 -4.30 -7.11 2.08
C LYS A 443 -4.65 -8.59 2.10
N GLY A 444 -5.47 -9.02 1.15
CA GLY A 444 -5.53 -10.41 0.74
C GLY A 444 -4.61 -10.70 -0.44
N PHE A 445 -4.33 -11.97 -0.71
CA PHE A 445 -3.80 -12.43 -2.01
C PHE A 445 -4.32 -13.84 -2.35
N VAL A 446 -4.12 -14.27 -3.60
CA VAL A 446 -4.37 -15.65 -4.01
C VAL A 446 -3.01 -16.33 -4.20
N HIS A 447 -2.73 -17.37 -3.42
CA HIS A 447 -1.66 -18.31 -3.75
C HIS A 447 -2.14 -19.21 -4.90
N MET A 448 -1.27 -19.57 -5.84
CA MET A 448 -1.67 -20.33 -7.04
C MET A 448 -0.83 -21.59 -7.20
N ASN A 449 -1.12 -22.62 -6.40
CA ASN A 449 -0.51 -23.93 -6.55
C ASN A 449 -1.46 -24.92 -7.24
N ILE A 450 -1.41 -24.94 -8.58
CA ILE A 450 -2.17 -25.83 -9.48
C ILE A 450 -3.69 -25.59 -9.50
N SER A 451 -4.16 -24.99 -10.61
CA SER A 451 -5.55 -24.87 -11.10
C SER A 451 -6.59 -24.13 -10.25
N VAL A 452 -6.62 -24.37 -8.94
CA VAL A 452 -7.46 -23.66 -7.95
C VAL A 452 -6.51 -23.03 -6.95
N GLY A 453 -6.59 -21.71 -6.77
CA GLY A 453 -5.71 -20.96 -5.89
C GLY A 453 -6.30 -20.75 -4.50
N GLU A 454 -5.48 -20.90 -3.48
CA GLU A 454 -5.84 -20.71 -2.08
C GLU A 454 -5.96 -19.21 -1.75
N PHE A 455 -7.09 -18.83 -1.15
CA PHE A 455 -7.37 -17.46 -0.76
C PHE A 455 -6.72 -17.13 0.59
N VAL A 456 -5.96 -16.04 0.65
CA VAL A 456 -5.38 -15.51 1.88
C VAL A 456 -6.06 -14.19 2.23
N LEU A 457 -6.65 -14.09 3.41
CA LEU A 457 -7.38 -12.91 3.89
C LEU A 457 -6.58 -12.10 4.94
N PRO A 458 -6.77 -10.77 5.02
CA PRO A 458 -6.11 -9.94 6.02
C PRO A 458 -6.71 -10.16 7.41
N ARG A 459 -5.94 -10.78 8.31
CA ARG A 459 -6.33 -10.99 9.72
C ARG A 459 -6.10 -9.73 10.55
N GLN A 460 -6.93 -9.57 11.58
CA GLN A 460 -7.03 -8.38 12.40
C GLN A 460 -6.65 -8.67 13.86
N THR A 461 -5.90 -7.77 14.46
CA THR A 461 -5.46 -7.86 15.87
C THR A 461 -6.44 -7.11 16.76
N CYS A 462 -7.04 -7.78 17.75
CA CYS A 462 -7.98 -7.16 18.68
C CYS A 462 -7.32 -6.33 19.82
N GLY A 463 -5.99 -6.44 19.98
CA GLY A 463 -5.26 -5.82 21.10
C GLY A 463 -5.15 -6.70 22.34
N LEU A 464 -5.59 -7.95 22.27
CA LEU A 464 -5.33 -9.00 23.26
C LEU A 464 -4.16 -9.89 22.80
N TYR A 465 -3.47 -10.51 23.76
CA TYR A 465 -2.33 -11.39 23.54
C TYR A 465 -2.46 -12.64 24.43
N THR A 466 -1.72 -13.72 24.18
CA THR A 466 -1.76 -14.97 24.99
C THR A 466 -1.48 -14.75 26.50
N HIS A 467 -0.76 -13.68 26.86
CA HIS A 467 -0.49 -13.29 28.24
C HIS A 467 -1.55 -12.34 28.87
N THR A 468 -2.50 -11.80 28.10
CA THR A 468 -3.55 -10.90 28.63
C THR A 468 -4.74 -11.71 29.13
N GLN A 469 -4.60 -12.22 30.36
CA GLN A 469 -5.57 -13.06 31.08
C GLN A 469 -6.32 -12.30 32.19
N PHE A 470 -5.80 -11.16 32.64
CA PHE A 470 -6.35 -10.37 33.75
C PHE A 470 -6.41 -8.87 33.42
N PHE A 471 -7.45 -8.15 33.86
CA PHE A 471 -7.62 -6.72 33.55
C PHE A 471 -6.51 -5.85 34.15
N HIS A 472 -6.07 -6.17 35.36
CA HIS A 472 -5.01 -5.43 36.06
C HIS A 472 -3.62 -5.60 35.42
N ASN A 473 -3.40 -6.72 34.71
CA ASN A 473 -2.16 -7.01 33.98
C ASN A 473 -2.22 -6.64 32.49
N TYR A 474 -3.29 -5.96 32.04
CA TYR A 474 -3.40 -5.54 30.64
C TYR A 474 -2.32 -4.50 30.28
N PRO A 475 -1.58 -4.63 29.17
CA PRO A 475 -0.54 -3.68 28.76
C PRO A 475 -1.06 -2.23 28.60
N GLY A 476 -0.60 -1.33 29.47
CA GLY A 476 -1.08 0.05 29.55
C GLY A 476 -2.31 0.27 30.46
N GLY A 477 -2.73 -0.75 31.20
CA GLY A 477 -3.83 -0.72 32.15
C GLY A 477 -5.23 -0.78 31.50
N PHE A 478 -6.26 -1.01 32.31
CA PHE A 478 -7.64 -1.16 31.84
C PHE A 478 -8.12 0.00 30.95
N ALA A 479 -7.77 1.24 31.29
CA ALA A 479 -8.09 2.42 30.47
C ALA A 479 -7.53 2.32 29.03
N LYS A 480 -6.39 1.64 28.81
CA LYS A 480 -5.88 1.40 27.46
C LYS A 480 -6.78 0.42 26.68
N LEU A 481 -7.28 -0.64 27.31
CA LEU A 481 -8.24 -1.57 26.70
C LEU A 481 -9.53 -0.83 26.32
N THR A 482 -10.14 -0.08 27.25
CA THR A 482 -11.33 0.73 26.98
C THR A 482 -11.09 1.75 25.85
N SER A 483 -9.89 2.36 25.78
CA SER A 483 -9.54 3.31 24.70
C SER A 483 -9.39 2.67 23.31
N LEU A 484 -9.24 1.35 23.20
CA LEU A 484 -9.25 0.65 21.91
C LEU A 484 -10.68 0.40 21.42
N ILE A 485 -11.60 0.15 22.35
CA ILE A 485 -13.01 -0.17 22.11
C ILE A 485 -13.81 1.12 21.85
N ASN A 486 -13.69 2.11 22.74
CA ASN A 486 -14.52 3.31 22.72
C ASN A 486 -13.91 4.36 21.76
N GLY A 487 -14.21 4.23 20.47
CA GLY A 487 -13.70 5.13 19.42
C GLY A 487 -12.26 4.84 18.98
N GLY A 488 -11.63 3.80 19.51
CA GLY A 488 -10.22 3.46 19.27
C GLY A 488 -9.94 2.65 18.00
N ASP A 489 -8.74 2.05 17.97
CA ASP A 489 -8.25 1.29 16.82
C ASP A 489 -9.09 0.03 16.52
N LEU A 490 -9.67 -0.62 17.53
CA LEU A 490 -10.53 -1.79 17.35
C LEU A 490 -11.88 -1.40 16.74
N PHE A 491 -12.48 -0.31 17.21
CA PHE A 491 -13.66 0.30 16.58
C PHE A 491 -13.39 0.69 15.12
N PHE A 492 -12.30 1.40 14.85
CA PHE A 492 -11.97 1.81 13.48
C PHE A 492 -11.60 0.65 12.55
N THR A 493 -11.07 -0.46 13.08
CA THR A 493 -10.85 -1.69 12.29
C THR A 493 -12.17 -2.19 11.68
N VAL A 494 -13.25 -2.25 12.46
CA VAL A 494 -14.58 -2.67 11.95
C VAL A 494 -15.18 -1.63 11.01
N LEU A 495 -15.02 -0.33 11.28
CA LEU A 495 -15.54 0.71 10.37
C LEU A 495 -14.83 0.71 9.01
N LEU A 496 -13.51 0.50 9.00
CA LEU A 496 -12.66 0.65 7.81
C LEU A 496 -12.47 -0.61 6.96
N ASN A 497 -12.77 -1.81 7.47
CA ASN A 497 -12.71 -3.06 6.70
C ASN A 497 -14.12 -3.63 6.47
N PRO A 498 -14.47 -4.12 5.27
CA PRO A 498 -15.80 -4.72 5.04
C PRO A 498 -15.95 -6.08 5.75
N ILE A 499 -14.82 -6.76 5.97
CA ILE A 499 -14.68 -8.07 6.61
C ILE A 499 -13.57 -7.92 7.66
N SER A 500 -13.79 -8.38 8.88
CA SER A 500 -12.83 -8.38 9.98
C SER A 500 -12.76 -9.78 10.60
N ILE A 501 -11.67 -10.51 10.31
CA ILE A 501 -11.33 -11.76 10.99
C ILE A 501 -10.40 -11.42 12.16
N PHE A 502 -10.90 -11.51 13.40
CA PHE A 502 -10.12 -11.20 14.59
C PHE A 502 -9.42 -12.44 15.15
N MET A 503 -8.10 -12.33 15.31
CA MET A 503 -7.31 -13.25 16.12
C MET A 503 -7.62 -13.03 17.61
N THR A 504 -7.94 -14.11 18.31
CA THR A 504 -7.83 -14.29 19.76
C THR A 504 -7.26 -15.67 20.07
N HIS A 505 -6.87 -15.92 21.31
CA HIS A 505 -6.33 -17.21 21.76
C HIS A 505 -7.15 -17.72 22.94
N GLN A 506 -7.13 -19.03 23.19
CA GLN A 506 -7.84 -19.68 24.31
C GLN A 506 -7.68 -18.94 25.66
N GLN A 507 -6.48 -18.43 25.96
CA GLN A 507 -6.19 -17.77 27.24
C GLN A 507 -6.89 -16.40 27.37
N ASN A 508 -7.40 -15.80 26.29
CA ASN A 508 -8.19 -14.57 26.35
C ASN A 508 -9.64 -14.80 26.82
N PHE A 509 -10.06 -16.07 26.91
CA PHE A 509 -11.36 -16.52 27.43
C PHE A 509 -11.22 -17.20 28.80
N ALA A 510 -9.99 -17.45 29.26
CA ALA A 510 -9.69 -17.87 30.62
C ALA A 510 -9.76 -16.68 31.61
N HIS A 511 -9.75 -17.00 32.91
CA HIS A 511 -9.65 -16.03 34.02
C HIS A 511 -10.65 -14.86 33.90
N ASP A 512 -10.20 -13.61 33.75
CA ASP A 512 -11.07 -12.42 33.65
C ASP A 512 -11.84 -12.32 32.31
N ARG A 513 -11.60 -13.23 31.36
CA ARG A 513 -12.33 -13.34 30.07
C ARG A 513 -12.31 -12.05 29.25
N LEU A 514 -11.13 -11.44 29.12
CA LEU A 514 -10.93 -10.16 28.44
C LEU A 514 -11.53 -10.12 27.02
N ALA A 515 -11.54 -11.24 26.28
CA ALA A 515 -12.18 -11.31 24.96
C ALA A 515 -13.70 -11.09 25.02
N LEU A 516 -14.39 -11.71 25.99
CA LEU A 516 -15.85 -11.57 26.14
C LEU A 516 -16.22 -10.11 26.45
N TYR A 517 -15.51 -9.50 27.40
CA TYR A 517 -15.66 -8.07 27.69
C TYR A 517 -15.39 -7.20 26.46
N THR A 518 -14.30 -7.46 25.75
CA THR A 518 -13.85 -6.64 24.61
C THR A 518 -14.87 -6.63 23.48
N PHE A 519 -15.39 -7.80 23.07
CA PHE A 519 -16.30 -7.88 21.93
C PHE A 519 -17.74 -7.45 22.26
N ASP A 520 -18.26 -7.75 23.45
CA ASP A 520 -19.57 -7.25 23.88
C ASP A 520 -19.60 -5.70 23.92
N ASN A 521 -18.59 -5.08 24.53
CA ASN A 521 -18.49 -3.62 24.59
C ASN A 521 -18.30 -3.02 23.18
N LEU A 522 -17.53 -3.67 22.30
CA LEU A 522 -17.34 -3.25 20.91
C LEU A 522 -18.65 -3.23 20.12
N VAL A 523 -19.45 -4.31 20.18
CA VAL A 523 -20.71 -4.35 19.42
C VAL A 523 -21.75 -3.38 19.96
N ARG A 524 -21.80 -3.17 21.29
CA ARG A 524 -22.63 -2.13 21.92
C ARG A 524 -22.20 -0.72 21.52
N PHE A 525 -20.89 -0.45 21.49
CA PHE A 525 -20.36 0.85 21.05
C PHE A 525 -20.69 1.12 19.56
N ILE A 526 -20.46 0.15 18.68
CA ILE A 526 -20.82 0.26 17.25
C ILE A 526 -22.33 0.50 17.08
N ARG A 527 -23.18 -0.27 17.79
CA ARG A 527 -24.64 -0.12 17.75
C ARG A 527 -25.16 1.16 18.42
N CYS A 528 -24.37 1.82 19.27
CA CYS A 528 -24.69 3.15 19.80
C CYS A 528 -24.41 4.25 18.76
N TRP A 529 -23.18 4.28 18.24
CA TRP A 529 -22.66 5.43 17.48
C TRP A 529 -22.92 5.40 15.97
N THR A 530 -23.28 4.25 15.40
CA THR A 530 -23.30 4.07 13.95
C THR A 530 -24.59 3.43 13.43
N ASN A 531 -24.79 3.53 12.10
CA ASN A 531 -25.83 2.78 11.38
C ASN A 531 -25.28 1.48 10.75
N ILE A 532 -24.12 0.99 11.22
CA ILE A 532 -23.52 -0.26 10.75
C ILE A 532 -24.33 -1.46 11.27
N ARG A 533 -24.50 -2.47 10.41
CA ARG A 533 -25.03 -3.79 10.77
C ARG A 533 -23.88 -4.79 10.82
N LEU A 534 -23.80 -5.57 11.89
CA LEU A 534 -22.79 -6.63 12.01
C LEU A 534 -23.41 -7.97 11.60
N LEU A 535 -22.67 -8.75 10.82
CA LEU A 535 -23.07 -10.03 10.25
C LEU A 535 -21.95 -11.05 10.46
N TRP A 536 -22.31 -12.32 10.48
CA TRP A 536 -21.36 -13.43 10.33
C TRP A 536 -21.63 -14.15 9.00
N GLN A 537 -20.57 -14.60 8.33
CA GLN A 537 -20.61 -15.47 7.15
C GLN A 537 -19.39 -16.39 7.19
N SER A 538 -19.34 -17.42 6.34
CA SER A 538 -18.21 -18.35 6.31
C SER A 538 -16.90 -17.72 5.80
N PRO A 539 -15.75 -18.37 6.04
CA PRO A 539 -14.47 -17.95 5.44
C PRO A 539 -14.49 -17.95 3.91
N VAL A 540 -15.26 -18.85 3.27
CA VAL A 540 -15.36 -18.95 1.81
C VAL A 540 -16.15 -17.78 1.22
N GLU A 541 -17.34 -17.51 1.75
CA GLU A 541 -18.14 -16.32 1.38
C GLU A 541 -17.34 -15.02 1.62
N SER A 542 -16.54 -14.99 2.69
CA SER A 542 -15.62 -13.88 2.98
C SER A 542 -14.49 -13.76 1.94
N ALA A 543 -13.92 -14.86 1.45
CA ALA A 543 -12.93 -14.83 0.38
C ALA A 543 -13.54 -14.33 -0.94
N GLU A 544 -14.69 -14.86 -1.35
CA GLU A 544 -15.40 -14.45 -2.56
C GLU A 544 -15.82 -12.98 -2.52
N MET A 545 -16.35 -12.52 -1.38
CA MET A 545 -16.68 -11.11 -1.16
C MET A 545 -15.41 -10.23 -1.19
N TYR A 546 -14.34 -10.62 -0.50
CA TYR A 546 -13.11 -9.83 -0.46
C TYR A 546 -12.53 -9.61 -1.87
N PHE A 547 -12.40 -10.68 -2.65
CA PHE A 547 -11.77 -10.62 -3.97
C PHE A 547 -12.72 -10.25 -5.13
N SER A 548 -14.02 -10.11 -4.88
CA SER A 548 -14.94 -9.40 -5.79
C SER A 548 -14.92 -7.88 -5.55
N LEU A 549 -14.75 -7.42 -4.31
CA LEU A 549 -14.48 -6.02 -3.99
C LEU A 549 -13.07 -5.59 -4.41
N MET A 550 -12.06 -6.43 -4.18
CA MET A 550 -10.63 -6.17 -4.42
C MET A 550 -10.02 -7.11 -5.47
N PRO A 551 -10.50 -7.10 -6.73
CA PRO A 551 -10.00 -8.00 -7.78
C PRO A 551 -8.51 -7.78 -8.11
N HIS A 552 -7.99 -6.58 -7.84
CA HIS A 552 -6.58 -6.24 -8.02
C HIS A 552 -5.65 -6.80 -6.93
N GLU A 553 -6.16 -7.08 -5.73
CA GLU A 553 -5.36 -7.66 -4.64
C GLU A 553 -5.25 -9.19 -4.75
N LYS A 554 -5.92 -9.84 -5.72
CA LYS A 554 -5.69 -11.25 -6.06
C LYS A 554 -4.21 -11.55 -6.38
N LEU A 555 -3.49 -10.58 -6.95
CA LEU A 555 -2.06 -10.70 -7.23
C LEU A 555 -1.24 -10.29 -5.99
N PRO A 556 -0.31 -11.12 -5.49
CA PRO A 556 0.52 -10.78 -4.34
C PRO A 556 1.45 -9.59 -4.61
N VAL A 557 1.73 -8.79 -3.59
CA VAL A 557 2.66 -7.66 -3.65
C VAL A 557 3.99 -8.10 -3.04
N TRP A 558 4.98 -8.35 -3.90
CA TRP A 558 6.35 -8.62 -3.51
C TRP A 558 7.10 -7.29 -3.35
N SER A 559 7.69 -7.02 -2.18
CA SER A 559 8.24 -5.68 -1.89
C SER A 559 9.63 -5.70 -1.21
N THR A 560 10.26 -4.54 -0.99
CA THR A 560 11.52 -4.36 -0.21
C THR A 560 11.63 -3.07 0.62
N ASN A 561 10.86 -2.01 0.37
CA ASN A 561 10.93 -0.75 1.12
C ASN A 561 10.67 -0.93 2.63
N ASP A 562 11.12 0.01 3.48
CA ASP A 562 10.88 0.09 4.95
C ASP A 562 9.40 -0.04 5.41
N LEU A 563 8.43 -0.04 4.50
CA LEU A 563 7.01 -0.20 4.77
C LEU A 563 6.45 -1.58 4.36
N PHE A 564 7.01 -2.24 3.33
CA PHE A 564 6.56 -3.54 2.82
C PHE A 564 7.74 -4.28 2.21
N GLN A 565 7.98 -5.53 2.58
CA GLN A 565 9.36 -6.02 2.67
C GLN A 565 9.66 -7.31 1.91
N ASN A 566 10.95 -7.50 1.65
CA ASN A 566 11.54 -8.79 1.34
C ASN A 566 11.62 -9.52 2.68
N PRO A 567 11.28 -10.82 2.77
CA PRO A 567 11.31 -11.51 4.06
C PRO A 567 12.69 -11.52 4.73
N CYS A 568 13.76 -11.14 4.02
CA CYS A 568 15.11 -10.96 4.56
C CYS A 568 15.44 -9.56 5.12
N THR A 569 14.65 -8.53 4.85
CA THR A 569 14.83 -7.17 5.41
C THR A 569 14.00 -6.97 6.68
N ASP A 570 12.83 -7.62 6.77
CA ASP A 570 11.97 -7.59 7.95
C ASP A 570 12.47 -8.59 9.02
N PRO A 571 12.79 -8.14 10.26
CA PRO A 571 13.25 -9.04 11.33
C PRO A 571 12.26 -10.12 11.76
N ARG A 572 10.95 -9.87 11.66
CA ARG A 572 9.88 -10.82 12.01
C ARG A 572 9.71 -11.86 10.92
N HIS A 573 9.57 -11.45 9.65
CA HIS A 573 9.50 -12.39 8.53
C HIS A 573 10.78 -13.25 8.44
N LYS A 574 11.96 -12.66 8.69
CA LYS A 574 13.24 -13.36 8.68
C LYS A 574 13.37 -14.42 9.77
N ALA A 575 12.67 -14.25 10.90
CA ALA A 575 12.63 -15.22 11.98
C ALA A 575 11.71 -16.42 11.69
N ILE A 576 10.85 -16.34 10.68
CA ILE A 576 9.95 -17.41 10.21
C ILE A 576 10.25 -17.83 8.75
N LEU A 577 11.50 -17.66 8.32
CA LEU A 577 11.97 -18.18 7.03
C LEU A 577 12.44 -19.63 7.17
N PRO A 578 12.16 -20.51 6.19
CA PRO A 578 12.69 -21.88 6.18
C PRO A 578 14.23 -21.89 6.30
N PRO A 579 14.84 -22.78 7.12
CA PRO A 579 16.30 -22.83 7.30
C PRO A 579 17.13 -23.04 6.03
N SER A 580 16.49 -23.46 4.93
CA SER A 580 17.08 -23.55 3.59
C SER A 580 17.30 -22.17 2.92
N LEU A 581 16.55 -21.14 3.30
CA LEU A 581 16.53 -19.83 2.64
C LEU A 581 17.50 -18.83 3.30
N ASN A 582 18.80 -18.98 3.02
CA ASN A 582 19.79 -18.03 3.53
C ASN A 582 19.73 -16.69 2.78
N CYS A 583 19.20 -15.68 3.46
CA CYS A 583 19.10 -14.28 3.01
C CYS A 583 20.39 -13.68 2.43
N SER A 584 21.57 -14.07 2.90
CA SER A 584 22.86 -13.57 2.40
C SER A 584 23.13 -13.97 0.94
N ASN A 585 22.47 -15.05 0.48
CA ASN A 585 22.65 -15.62 -0.85
C ASN A 585 21.59 -15.12 -1.85
N LEU A 586 20.49 -14.52 -1.39
CA LEU A 586 19.44 -14.02 -2.27
C LEU A 586 19.94 -12.77 -3.01
N THR A 587 19.83 -12.79 -4.34
CA THR A 587 20.28 -11.70 -5.21
C THR A 587 19.08 -11.14 -5.98
N LEU A 588 18.78 -9.85 -5.80
CA LEU A 588 17.81 -9.10 -6.60
C LEU A 588 18.53 -8.21 -7.62
N PRO A 589 17.91 -7.89 -8.77
CA PRO A 589 18.48 -6.97 -9.75
C PRO A 589 18.41 -5.52 -9.25
N ASN A 590 19.53 -4.82 -9.26
CA ASN A 590 19.61 -3.39 -8.96
C ASN A 590 19.50 -2.49 -10.21
N THR A 591 19.30 -3.10 -11.38
CA THR A 591 19.11 -2.40 -12.66
C THR A 591 18.01 -3.10 -13.47
N LEU A 592 17.04 -2.35 -14.02
CA LEU A 592 16.00 -2.89 -14.89
C LEU A 592 16.08 -2.26 -16.28
N ILE A 593 16.37 -3.05 -17.30
CA ILE A 593 16.38 -2.61 -18.71
C ILE A 593 14.98 -2.85 -19.29
N VAL A 594 14.06 -1.94 -18.97
CA VAL A 594 12.61 -2.08 -19.16
C VAL A 594 12.14 -2.01 -20.63
N GLY A 595 13.05 -1.65 -21.55
CA GLY A 595 12.79 -1.59 -22.99
C GLY A 595 12.66 -0.14 -23.51
N PRO A 596 11.62 0.19 -24.32
CA PRO A 596 10.57 -0.70 -24.81
C PRO A 596 11.07 -1.75 -25.82
N GLN A 597 10.17 -2.63 -26.26
CA GLN A 597 10.43 -3.52 -27.38
C GLN A 597 10.82 -2.74 -28.65
N LYS A 598 11.77 -3.31 -29.40
CA LYS A 598 12.30 -2.86 -30.70
C LYS A 598 13.28 -1.67 -30.72
N THR A 599 13.67 -1.12 -29.58
CA THR A 599 14.59 0.04 -29.51
C THR A 599 16.08 -0.29 -29.40
N GLY A 600 16.42 -1.55 -29.08
CA GLY A 600 17.83 -2.00 -28.97
C GLY A 600 18.18 -2.75 -27.68
N SER A 601 17.22 -2.96 -26.77
CA SER A 601 17.44 -3.52 -25.42
C SER A 601 18.25 -4.82 -25.35
N THR A 602 18.09 -5.77 -26.29
CA THR A 602 18.97 -6.96 -26.34
C THR A 602 20.44 -6.59 -26.56
N ALA A 603 20.72 -5.65 -27.46
CA ALA A 603 22.10 -5.22 -27.77
C ALA A 603 22.72 -4.52 -26.56
N LEU A 604 21.97 -3.63 -25.90
CA LEU A 604 22.43 -2.97 -24.67
C LEU A 604 22.81 -3.99 -23.59
N ALA A 605 21.92 -4.95 -23.29
CA ALA A 605 22.17 -6.01 -22.32
C ALA A 605 23.39 -6.89 -22.70
N THR A 606 23.42 -7.39 -23.93
CA THR A 606 24.52 -8.25 -24.42
C THR A 606 25.87 -7.55 -24.46
N PHE A 607 25.93 -6.23 -24.65
CA PHE A 607 27.19 -5.50 -24.55
C PHE A 607 27.52 -5.12 -23.11
N LEU A 608 26.54 -4.74 -22.28
CA LEU A 608 26.74 -4.45 -20.86
C LEU A 608 27.32 -5.67 -20.11
N SER A 609 26.85 -6.88 -20.43
CA SER A 609 27.35 -8.15 -19.90
C SER A 609 28.76 -8.57 -20.38
N LEU A 610 29.52 -7.68 -21.03
CA LEU A 610 30.95 -7.85 -21.27
C LEU A 610 31.80 -7.40 -20.06
N HIS A 611 31.23 -6.54 -19.21
CA HIS A 611 31.92 -6.00 -18.04
C HIS A 611 31.97 -7.05 -16.91
N PRO A 612 33.14 -7.33 -16.29
CA PRO A 612 33.31 -8.45 -15.35
C PRO A 612 32.42 -8.38 -14.10
N ASN A 613 32.14 -7.18 -13.57
CA ASN A 613 31.28 -6.97 -12.40
C ASN A 613 29.77 -6.81 -12.74
N VAL A 614 29.33 -7.28 -13.91
CA VAL A 614 27.92 -7.29 -14.35
C VAL A 614 27.39 -8.73 -14.40
N SER A 615 26.19 -8.97 -13.90
CA SER A 615 25.44 -10.22 -14.10
C SER A 615 23.99 -9.99 -14.56
N THR A 616 23.39 -11.08 -15.02
CA THR A 616 22.01 -11.18 -15.54
C THR A 616 21.52 -12.60 -15.31
N ASN A 617 20.22 -12.84 -15.48
CA ASN A 617 19.68 -14.19 -15.51
C ASN A 617 20.24 -15.04 -16.68
N ALA A 618 20.23 -16.36 -16.48
CA ALA A 618 20.38 -17.32 -17.57
C ALA A 618 19.18 -17.24 -18.55
N PRO A 619 19.33 -17.63 -19.82
CA PRO A 619 18.22 -17.66 -20.76
C PRO A 619 17.15 -18.68 -20.35
N ILE A 620 15.89 -18.25 -20.32
CA ILE A 620 14.73 -19.11 -20.03
C ILE A 620 14.14 -19.64 -21.35
N PRO A 621 13.59 -20.88 -21.39
CA PRO A 621 12.74 -21.33 -22.49
C PRO A 621 11.67 -20.31 -22.88
N ASP A 622 11.32 -20.27 -24.16
CA ASP A 622 10.30 -19.39 -24.79
C ASP A 622 10.55 -17.87 -24.74
N SER A 623 10.99 -17.30 -23.62
CA SER A 623 11.24 -15.86 -23.45
C SER A 623 12.70 -15.43 -23.68
N PHE A 624 13.63 -16.38 -23.84
CA PHE A 624 15.06 -16.17 -24.07
C PHE A 624 15.70 -15.28 -22.99
N GLU A 625 16.06 -14.04 -23.34
CA GLU A 625 16.77 -13.12 -22.45
C GLU A 625 15.84 -12.33 -21.50
N GLU A 626 14.52 -12.53 -21.56
CA GLU A 626 13.54 -11.80 -20.75
C GLU A 626 12.95 -12.67 -19.65
N LEU A 627 13.02 -12.24 -18.38
CA LEU A 627 12.34 -12.95 -17.28
C LEU A 627 10.83 -12.74 -17.29
N GLN A 628 10.38 -11.57 -17.76
CA GLN A 628 8.97 -11.15 -17.80
C GLN A 628 8.23 -11.39 -16.47
N PHE A 629 8.92 -11.07 -15.36
CA PHE A 629 8.41 -11.18 -14.01
C PHE A 629 7.43 -10.04 -13.70
N PHE A 630 7.87 -8.79 -13.61
CA PHE A 630 6.99 -7.66 -13.23
C PHE A 630 5.84 -7.43 -14.21
N GLY A 631 4.60 -7.45 -13.70
CA GLY A 631 3.38 -7.37 -14.49
C GLY A 631 3.16 -8.50 -15.51
N GLY A 632 4.01 -9.53 -15.53
CA GLY A 632 3.97 -10.64 -16.48
C GLY A 632 3.52 -11.97 -15.85
N ALA A 633 3.56 -13.06 -16.62
CA ALA A 633 3.09 -14.36 -16.17
C ALA A 633 3.90 -14.91 -14.98
N ASN A 634 5.23 -14.71 -14.99
CA ASN A 634 6.14 -15.29 -13.99
C ASN A 634 6.04 -14.64 -12.60
N TYR A 635 5.27 -13.55 -12.44
CA TYR A 635 5.12 -12.82 -11.19
C TYR A 635 4.60 -13.68 -10.02
N HIS A 636 3.74 -14.67 -10.31
CA HIS A 636 3.17 -15.55 -9.29
C HIS A 636 4.17 -16.57 -8.70
N ASN A 637 5.32 -16.78 -9.35
CA ASN A 637 6.37 -17.70 -8.88
C ASN A 637 7.11 -17.17 -7.62
N GLY A 638 6.90 -15.90 -7.25
CA GLY A 638 7.41 -15.30 -6.02
C GLY A 638 8.86 -14.80 -6.05
N VAL A 639 9.25 -14.15 -4.94
CA VAL A 639 10.59 -13.55 -4.76
C VAL A 639 11.69 -14.62 -4.80
N GLU A 640 11.44 -15.80 -4.23
CA GLU A 640 12.45 -16.86 -4.24
C GLU A 640 12.76 -17.33 -5.67
N TRP A 641 11.73 -17.60 -6.49
CA TRP A 641 11.95 -17.96 -7.89
C TRP A 641 12.73 -16.87 -8.64
N TYR A 642 12.40 -15.60 -8.41
CA TYR A 642 13.06 -14.46 -9.06
C TYR A 642 14.53 -14.32 -8.63
N THR A 643 14.81 -14.38 -7.33
CA THR A 643 16.19 -14.29 -6.80
C THR A 643 17.06 -15.46 -7.22
N ARG A 644 16.51 -16.67 -7.34
CA ARG A 644 17.20 -17.86 -7.88
C ARG A 644 17.62 -17.72 -9.36
N GLN A 645 17.14 -16.71 -10.09
CA GLN A 645 17.58 -16.45 -11.47
C GLN A 645 18.96 -15.75 -11.56
N PHE A 646 19.42 -15.08 -10.50
CA PHE A 646 20.55 -14.15 -10.55
C PHE A 646 21.78 -14.64 -9.77
N THR A 647 22.97 -14.26 -10.26
CA THR A 647 24.24 -14.40 -9.54
C THR A 647 24.72 -13.04 -9.04
N ARG A 648 25.35 -13.02 -7.86
CA ARG A 648 25.78 -11.77 -7.19
C ARG A 648 26.90 -11.07 -7.97
N ALA A 649 26.68 -9.80 -8.31
CA ALA A 649 27.66 -8.91 -8.96
C ALA A 649 27.48 -7.46 -8.45
N HIS A 650 28.24 -6.49 -8.99
CA HIS A 650 28.04 -5.07 -8.62
C HIS A 650 26.81 -4.49 -9.31
N VAL A 651 26.63 -4.78 -10.59
CA VAL A 651 25.37 -4.55 -11.32
C VAL A 651 24.74 -5.90 -11.62
N VAL A 652 23.50 -6.09 -11.21
CA VAL A 652 22.67 -7.25 -11.52
C VAL A 652 21.45 -6.73 -12.26
N TYR A 653 21.20 -7.18 -13.50
CA TYR A 653 20.09 -6.65 -14.30
C TYR A 653 19.06 -7.70 -14.75
N ASP A 654 17.79 -7.26 -14.82
CA ASP A 654 16.70 -7.91 -15.59
C ASP A 654 16.47 -7.08 -16.85
N LYS A 655 16.42 -7.72 -18.02
CA LYS A 655 16.13 -7.08 -19.31
C LYS A 655 14.88 -7.66 -19.96
N SER A 656 13.72 -7.27 -19.44
CA SER A 656 12.41 -7.60 -20.02
C SER A 656 11.80 -6.37 -20.69
N ALA A 657 11.83 -6.32 -22.02
CA ALA A 657 11.47 -5.11 -22.78
C ALA A 657 9.95 -4.83 -22.84
N THR A 658 9.15 -5.72 -22.26
CA THR A 658 7.71 -5.61 -22.02
C THR A 658 7.37 -4.76 -20.79
N TYR A 659 8.32 -4.52 -19.87
CA TYR A 659 8.06 -3.75 -18.65
C TYR A 659 7.67 -2.29 -18.95
N PHE A 660 8.24 -1.66 -19.98
CA PHE A 660 7.99 -0.24 -20.27
C PHE A 660 6.52 0.08 -20.55
N ASP A 661 5.83 -0.68 -21.41
CA ASP A 661 4.44 -0.45 -21.81
C ASP A 661 3.40 -1.23 -20.98
N ASN A 662 3.79 -2.27 -20.23
CA ASN A 662 2.96 -2.94 -19.22
C ASN A 662 2.43 -1.95 -18.15
N ALA A 663 1.17 -2.09 -17.74
CA ALA A 663 0.51 -1.17 -16.81
C ALA A 663 0.86 -1.40 -15.33
N ASN A 664 1.19 -2.63 -14.94
CA ASN A 664 1.49 -2.99 -13.55
C ASN A 664 3.01 -2.99 -13.27
N ALA A 665 3.83 -3.26 -14.28
CA ALA A 665 5.26 -3.52 -14.10
C ALA A 665 6.04 -2.41 -13.35
N ALA A 666 5.68 -1.13 -13.52
CA ALA A 666 6.33 -0.04 -12.78
C ALA A 666 6.02 -0.09 -11.26
N ARG A 667 4.77 -0.40 -10.90
CA ARG A 667 4.32 -0.60 -9.51
C ARG A 667 4.95 -1.85 -8.91
N ASP A 668 4.88 -2.96 -9.64
CA ASP A 668 5.36 -4.27 -9.18
C ASP A 668 6.89 -4.27 -9.01
N ALA A 669 7.60 -3.59 -9.91
CA ALA A 669 9.04 -3.35 -9.78
C ALA A 669 9.37 -2.41 -8.62
N PHE A 670 8.64 -1.29 -8.45
CA PHE A 670 8.92 -0.36 -7.35
C PHE A 670 8.63 -0.97 -5.97
N ALA A 671 7.68 -1.91 -5.89
CA ALA A 671 7.56 -2.72 -4.69
C ALA A 671 8.87 -3.48 -4.44
N LEU A 672 9.28 -4.39 -5.34
CA LEU A 672 10.36 -5.35 -5.04
C LEU A 672 11.78 -4.77 -5.14
N VAL A 673 12.03 -3.73 -5.96
CA VAL A 673 13.37 -3.17 -6.23
C VAL A 673 13.35 -1.62 -6.38
N PRO A 674 12.86 -0.86 -5.38
CA PRO A 674 12.62 0.59 -5.45
C PRO A 674 13.86 1.43 -5.73
N GLU A 675 15.03 0.98 -5.28
CA GLU A 675 16.30 1.67 -5.51
C GLU A 675 16.88 1.42 -6.92
N ALA A 676 16.31 0.48 -7.68
CA ALA A 676 16.89 0.04 -8.95
C ALA A 676 16.95 1.15 -10.00
N LYS A 677 18.00 1.10 -10.82
CA LYS A 677 18.17 2.01 -11.96
C LYS A 677 17.37 1.52 -13.17
N ILE A 678 16.43 2.36 -13.63
CA ILE A 678 15.46 2.06 -14.67
C ILE A 678 15.99 2.56 -16.01
N VAL A 679 16.53 1.64 -16.81
CA VAL A 679 17.18 1.94 -18.09
C VAL A 679 16.17 1.87 -19.23
N ILE A 680 15.93 3.01 -19.88
CA ILE A 680 14.90 3.20 -20.92
C ILE A 680 15.58 3.66 -22.21
N ILE A 681 15.34 2.97 -23.32
CA ILE A 681 15.97 3.29 -24.61
C ILE A 681 14.97 4.01 -25.52
N LEU A 682 15.22 5.30 -25.76
CA LEU A 682 14.43 6.18 -26.61
C LEU A 682 14.95 6.13 -28.06
N TYR A 683 14.12 5.63 -28.97
CA TYR A 683 14.42 5.54 -30.40
C TYR A 683 13.28 6.20 -31.19
N ASP A 684 13.47 6.42 -32.49
CA ASP A 684 12.42 6.96 -33.35
C ASP A 684 11.15 6.08 -33.29
N PRO A 685 9.98 6.64 -32.92
CA PRO A 685 8.77 5.85 -32.66
C PRO A 685 8.13 5.32 -33.95
N ALA A 686 8.32 5.99 -35.09
CA ALA A 686 7.87 5.49 -36.39
C ALA A 686 8.71 4.27 -36.82
N ARG A 687 10.04 4.35 -36.71
CA ARG A 687 10.96 3.22 -36.94
C ARG A 687 10.70 2.08 -35.95
N ARG A 688 10.41 2.38 -34.67
CA ARG A 688 10.00 1.41 -33.65
C ARG A 688 8.72 0.67 -34.06
N ALA A 689 7.68 1.40 -34.45
CA ALA A 689 6.39 0.84 -34.85
C ALA A 689 6.52 -0.05 -36.10
N TYR A 690 7.26 0.40 -37.12
CA TYR A 690 7.53 -0.40 -38.32
C TYR A 690 8.39 -1.64 -38.03
N SER A 691 9.39 -1.53 -37.15
CA SER A 691 10.19 -2.69 -36.72
C SER A 691 9.39 -3.68 -35.87
N TRP A 692 8.30 -3.25 -35.24
CA TRP A 692 7.32 -4.14 -34.59
C TRP A 692 6.42 -4.84 -35.62
N TYR A 693 5.89 -4.13 -36.61
CA TYR A 693 5.15 -4.75 -37.72
C TYR A 693 6.00 -5.82 -38.44
N GLN A 694 7.23 -5.47 -38.83
CA GLN A 694 8.21 -6.40 -39.42
C GLN A 694 8.64 -7.52 -38.45
N HIS A 695 8.46 -7.35 -37.13
CA HIS A 695 8.66 -8.43 -36.16
C HIS A 695 7.52 -9.45 -36.18
N MET A 696 6.27 -9.00 -36.37
CA MET A 696 5.08 -9.86 -36.41
C MET A 696 5.03 -10.68 -37.71
N LEU A 697 5.33 -10.07 -38.87
CA LEU A 697 5.48 -10.79 -40.14
C LEU A 697 6.53 -11.90 -40.03
N ALA A 698 7.68 -11.62 -39.43
CA ALA A 698 8.77 -12.57 -39.25
C ALA A 698 8.56 -13.61 -38.11
N HIS A 699 7.35 -13.68 -37.55
CA HIS A 699 6.87 -14.80 -36.70
C HIS A 699 5.54 -15.39 -37.23
N ASN A 700 5.21 -15.13 -38.50
CA ASN A 700 4.01 -15.62 -39.18
C ASN A 700 2.69 -15.26 -38.46
N ASP A 701 2.61 -14.07 -37.84
CA ASP A 701 1.35 -13.58 -37.27
C ASP A 701 0.27 -13.48 -38.35
N SER A 702 -0.74 -14.34 -38.26
CA SER A 702 -1.74 -14.54 -39.30
C SER A 702 -2.58 -13.30 -39.60
N VAL A 703 -2.80 -12.44 -38.59
CA VAL A 703 -3.58 -11.21 -38.73
C VAL A 703 -2.72 -10.09 -39.34
N ALA A 704 -1.44 -10.00 -38.98
CA ALA A 704 -0.50 -9.08 -39.63
C ALA A 704 -0.21 -9.45 -41.10
N LEU A 705 -0.19 -10.75 -41.41
CA LEU A 705 -0.11 -11.26 -42.79
C LEU A 705 -1.40 -10.96 -43.58
N ALA A 706 -2.57 -11.26 -43.01
CA ALA A 706 -3.87 -11.00 -43.65
C ALA A 706 -4.12 -9.50 -43.92
N ALA A 707 -3.52 -8.61 -43.13
CA ALA A 707 -3.59 -7.16 -43.36
C ALA A 707 -2.89 -6.68 -44.64
N LYS A 708 -1.95 -7.45 -45.20
CA LYS A 708 -1.10 -7.16 -46.37
C LYS A 708 -0.16 -5.95 -46.26
N SER A 709 -0.50 -4.90 -45.52
CA SER A 709 0.33 -3.70 -45.32
C SER A 709 0.19 -3.10 -43.91
N MET A 710 1.16 -2.26 -43.51
CA MET A 710 1.05 -1.51 -42.26
C MET A 710 -0.03 -0.41 -42.34
N ASP A 711 -0.29 0.18 -43.50
CA ASP A 711 -1.34 1.18 -43.67
C ASP A 711 -2.74 0.62 -43.48
N ALA A 712 -2.98 -0.64 -43.86
CA ALA A 712 -4.22 -1.35 -43.51
C ALA A 712 -4.36 -1.55 -41.99
N ILE A 713 -3.25 -1.84 -41.29
CA ILE A 713 -3.23 -1.90 -39.82
C ILE A 713 -3.47 -0.51 -39.21
N LEU A 714 -2.95 0.58 -39.79
CA LEU A 714 -3.23 1.94 -39.31
C LEU A 714 -4.68 2.38 -39.63
N ASN A 715 -5.28 1.88 -40.69
CA ASN A 715 -6.71 2.02 -41.04
C ASN A 715 -7.64 1.04 -40.30
N ALA A 716 -7.15 0.32 -39.28
CA ALA A 716 -7.91 -0.78 -38.68
C ALA A 716 -9.17 -0.36 -37.89
N ASP A 717 -10.33 -0.87 -38.34
CA ASP A 717 -11.61 -0.82 -37.64
C ASP A 717 -11.99 -2.15 -36.96
N THR A 718 -11.50 -3.29 -37.46
CA THR A 718 -11.79 -4.61 -36.85
C THR A 718 -11.09 -4.77 -35.48
N PRO A 719 -11.68 -5.47 -34.49
CA PRO A 719 -11.07 -5.63 -33.18
C PRO A 719 -9.66 -6.24 -33.20
N GLN A 720 -9.45 -7.22 -34.08
CA GLN A 720 -8.18 -7.93 -34.24
C GLN A 720 -7.09 -7.01 -34.78
N LEU A 721 -7.37 -6.26 -35.86
CA LEU A 721 -6.40 -5.31 -36.42
C LEU A 721 -6.19 -4.10 -35.50
N ARG A 722 -7.21 -3.64 -34.77
CA ARG A 722 -7.07 -2.61 -33.71
C ARG A 722 -6.11 -3.04 -32.60
N LYS A 723 -6.12 -4.31 -32.20
CA LYS A 723 -5.17 -4.86 -31.22
C LYS A 723 -3.72 -4.81 -31.74
N ILE A 724 -3.50 -5.01 -33.04
CA ILE A 724 -2.18 -4.90 -33.68
C ILE A 724 -1.76 -3.43 -33.82
N LYS A 725 -2.64 -2.56 -34.33
CA LYS A 725 -2.46 -1.10 -34.38
C LYS A 725 -2.01 -0.55 -33.03
N GLN A 726 -2.67 -0.96 -31.95
CA GLN A 726 -2.31 -0.57 -30.59
C GLN A 726 -0.93 -1.06 -30.17
N ARG A 727 -0.53 -2.30 -30.50
CA ARG A 727 0.82 -2.81 -30.19
C ARG A 727 1.93 -2.09 -30.99
N CYS A 728 1.67 -1.76 -32.26
CA CYS A 728 2.58 -0.95 -33.09
C CYS A 728 2.79 0.45 -32.48
N ILE A 729 1.70 1.13 -32.09
CA ILE A 729 1.72 2.53 -31.66
C ILE A 729 2.08 2.71 -30.17
N SER A 730 1.52 1.91 -29.25
CA SER A 730 1.60 2.19 -27.80
C SER A 730 3.03 2.36 -27.30
N GLY A 731 3.92 1.39 -27.53
CA GLY A 731 5.31 1.48 -27.09
C GLY A 731 6.19 2.54 -27.80
N GLY A 732 5.61 3.41 -28.63
CA GLY A 732 6.21 4.67 -29.09
C GLY A 732 5.71 5.92 -28.34
N ARG A 733 4.67 5.80 -27.51
CA ARG A 733 4.11 6.89 -26.69
C ARG A 733 4.92 7.12 -25.42
N TYR A 734 6.15 7.60 -25.60
CA TYR A 734 7.16 7.62 -24.54
C TYR A 734 6.73 8.40 -23.28
N THR A 735 6.07 9.55 -23.43
CA THR A 735 5.57 10.35 -22.29
C THR A 735 4.54 9.61 -21.44
N HIS A 736 3.49 9.07 -22.07
CA HIS A 736 2.44 8.32 -21.36
C HIS A 736 3.00 7.15 -20.54
N HIS A 737 4.02 6.46 -21.06
CA HIS A 737 4.67 5.38 -20.35
C HIS A 737 5.67 5.88 -19.28
N LEU A 738 6.44 6.93 -19.55
CA LEU A 738 7.33 7.59 -18.59
C LEU A 738 6.58 8.13 -17.37
N ASP A 739 5.40 8.73 -17.55
CA ASP A 739 4.58 9.27 -16.46
C ASP A 739 4.22 8.19 -15.42
N ARG A 740 4.00 6.93 -15.85
CA ARG A 740 3.74 5.80 -14.94
C ARG A 740 4.99 5.30 -14.21
N TRP A 741 6.16 5.36 -14.86
CA TRP A 741 7.43 5.06 -14.19
C TRP A 741 7.78 6.15 -13.17
N LEU A 742 7.51 7.41 -13.49
CA LEU A 742 7.71 8.59 -12.63
C LEU A 742 6.66 8.75 -11.51
N GLU A 743 5.57 7.99 -11.56
CA GLU A 743 4.61 7.87 -10.45
C GLU A 743 5.16 7.02 -9.30
N HIS A 744 6.19 6.20 -9.56
CA HIS A 744 6.81 5.32 -8.58
C HIS A 744 8.29 5.62 -8.33
N TYR A 745 9.09 5.74 -9.40
CA TYR A 745 10.54 6.00 -9.31
C TYR A 745 10.84 7.50 -9.42
N PRO A 746 11.76 8.03 -8.60
CA PRO A 746 12.26 9.39 -8.79
C PRO A 746 13.06 9.48 -10.10
N LEU A 747 13.08 10.67 -10.72
CA LEU A 747 13.78 10.88 -12.00
C LEU A 747 15.28 10.52 -11.94
N SER A 748 15.90 10.63 -10.75
CA SER A 748 17.29 10.22 -10.46
C SER A 748 17.55 8.70 -10.54
N ASN A 749 16.50 7.88 -10.65
CA ASN A 749 16.61 6.45 -10.91
C ASN A 749 16.39 6.09 -12.38
N LEU A 750 15.88 7.00 -13.23
CA LEU A 750 15.67 6.75 -14.65
C LEU A 750 16.92 7.12 -15.47
N ILE A 751 17.45 6.17 -16.23
CA ILE A 751 18.57 6.37 -17.16
C ILE A 751 18.03 6.28 -18.58
N LEU A 752 17.96 7.43 -19.27
CA LEU A 752 17.49 7.52 -20.64
C LEU A 752 18.67 7.34 -21.62
N ILE A 753 18.55 6.37 -22.53
CA ILE A 753 19.53 6.01 -23.55
C ILE A 753 19.00 6.40 -24.93
N ASP A 754 19.84 7.03 -25.76
CA ASP A 754 19.54 7.28 -27.17
C ASP A 754 19.78 6.02 -28.01
N GLY A 755 18.71 5.49 -28.61
CA GLY A 755 18.73 4.27 -29.42
C GLY A 755 19.46 4.42 -30.77
N GLU A 756 19.63 5.64 -31.30
CA GLU A 756 20.50 5.87 -32.47
C GLU A 756 21.97 5.83 -32.06
N ARG A 757 22.34 6.53 -30.98
CA ARG A 757 23.71 6.44 -30.43
C ARG A 757 24.07 5.01 -30.03
N LEU A 758 23.15 4.23 -29.45
CA LEU A 758 23.40 2.82 -29.12
C LEU A 758 23.69 1.96 -30.38
N ARG A 759 23.17 2.36 -31.54
CA ARG A 759 23.38 1.66 -32.82
C ARG A 759 24.67 2.08 -33.52
N GLU A 760 25.07 3.34 -33.37
CA GLU A 760 26.19 3.98 -34.08
C GLU A 760 27.49 4.00 -33.26
N GLU A 761 27.37 4.22 -31.95
CA GLU A 761 28.43 4.52 -30.97
C GLU A 761 28.27 3.67 -29.68
N PRO A 762 28.02 2.34 -29.75
CA PRO A 762 27.65 1.55 -28.57
C PRO A 762 28.70 1.63 -27.46
N ALA A 763 29.99 1.65 -27.77
CA ALA A 763 31.06 1.74 -26.78
C ALA A 763 30.96 3.02 -25.92
N ALA A 764 30.69 4.18 -26.52
CA ALA A 764 30.52 5.42 -25.78
C ALA A 764 29.25 5.41 -24.90
N VAL A 765 28.14 4.89 -25.43
CA VAL A 765 26.87 4.75 -24.69
C VAL A 765 27.00 3.79 -23.51
N LEU A 766 27.81 2.73 -23.66
CA LEU A 766 28.08 1.78 -22.59
C LEU A 766 28.97 2.39 -21.51
N THR A 767 30.03 3.13 -21.86
CA THR A 767 30.86 3.85 -20.89
C THR A 767 30.03 4.85 -20.07
N GLU A 768 29.20 5.66 -20.73
CA GLU A 768 28.25 6.59 -20.09
C GLU A 768 27.21 5.89 -19.20
N LEU A 769 26.88 4.63 -19.49
CA LEU A 769 25.95 3.83 -18.67
C LEU A 769 26.68 3.21 -17.47
N THR A 770 27.86 2.62 -17.66
CA THR A 770 28.65 2.01 -16.58
C THR A 770 29.04 3.04 -15.52
N GLU A 771 29.41 4.25 -15.93
CA GLU A 771 29.69 5.37 -15.02
C GLU A 771 28.47 5.72 -14.15
N LYS A 772 27.28 5.84 -14.76
CA LYS A 772 26.01 6.11 -14.06
C LYS A 772 25.53 4.95 -13.18
N LEU A 773 26.07 3.76 -13.37
CA LEU A 773 25.82 2.57 -12.56
C LEU A 773 26.93 2.30 -11.52
N GLY A 774 27.93 3.19 -11.38
CA GLY A 774 29.01 3.06 -10.39
C GLY A 774 30.08 2.01 -10.69
N LEU A 775 30.08 1.44 -11.91
CA LEU A 775 31.04 0.43 -12.32
C LEU A 775 32.43 1.05 -12.63
N PRO A 776 33.53 0.30 -12.44
CA PRO A 776 34.87 0.74 -12.84
C PRO A 776 34.99 0.88 -14.36
N TYR A 777 36.05 1.56 -14.81
CA TYR A 777 36.30 1.71 -16.24
C TYR A 777 36.54 0.36 -16.93
N PHE A 778 35.88 0.17 -18.08
CA PHE A 778 36.04 -0.98 -18.96
C PHE A 778 36.08 -0.51 -20.42
N ASP A 779 37.08 -0.94 -21.18
CA ASP A 779 37.21 -0.52 -22.57
C ASP A 779 36.28 -1.30 -23.51
N TYR A 780 35.09 -0.74 -23.74
CA TYR A 780 34.14 -1.26 -24.71
C TYR A 780 34.60 -1.16 -26.17
N ASN A 781 35.60 -0.34 -26.51
CA ASN A 781 36.03 -0.15 -27.91
C ASN A 781 36.75 -1.41 -28.43
N ASN A 782 37.66 -1.98 -27.63
CA ASN A 782 38.31 -3.25 -27.98
C ASN A 782 37.38 -4.47 -27.85
N ASN A 783 36.28 -4.36 -27.10
CA ASN A 783 35.35 -5.47 -26.83
C ASN A 783 34.06 -5.45 -27.69
N VAL A 784 33.78 -4.37 -28.44
CA VAL A 784 32.59 -4.23 -29.30
C VAL A 784 32.98 -3.68 -30.67
N ARG A 785 32.86 -4.51 -31.71
CA ARG A 785 33.34 -4.21 -33.08
C ARG A 785 32.22 -4.20 -34.11
N TYR A 786 32.26 -3.26 -35.06
CA TYR A 786 31.33 -3.24 -36.20
C TYR A 786 31.56 -4.42 -37.17
N SER A 787 30.48 -5.07 -37.58
CA SER A 787 30.48 -6.14 -38.59
C SER A 787 29.74 -5.68 -39.84
N SER A 788 30.46 -5.57 -40.96
CA SER A 788 29.91 -5.16 -42.26
C SER A 788 28.86 -6.14 -42.81
N SER A 789 29.05 -7.45 -42.60
CA SER A 789 28.09 -8.48 -43.00
C SER A 789 26.83 -8.49 -42.14
N LYS A 790 26.93 -8.13 -40.85
CA LYS A 790 25.76 -7.95 -39.97
C LYS A 790 25.08 -6.59 -40.15
N ARG A 791 25.84 -5.56 -40.55
CA ARG A 791 25.48 -4.12 -40.55
C ARG A 791 25.16 -3.55 -39.16
N PHE A 792 25.73 -4.16 -38.12
CA PHE A 792 25.62 -3.75 -36.72
C PHE A 792 26.92 -4.10 -35.97
N PHE A 793 27.09 -3.53 -34.78
CA PHE A 793 28.13 -3.94 -33.84
C PHE A 793 27.85 -5.33 -33.24
N CYS A 794 28.94 -6.00 -32.86
CA CYS A 794 28.97 -7.35 -32.32
C CYS A 794 30.01 -7.43 -31.19
N GLN A 795 29.83 -8.39 -30.26
CA GLN A 795 30.82 -8.64 -29.21
C GLN A 795 32.14 -9.15 -29.83
N VAL A 796 33.26 -8.85 -29.20
CA VAL A 796 34.53 -9.54 -29.42
C VAL A 796 34.77 -10.44 -28.21
N ILE A 797 34.85 -11.76 -28.41
CA ILE A 797 35.12 -12.74 -27.35
C ILE A 797 36.28 -13.63 -27.81
N ASN A 798 37.37 -13.64 -27.04
CA ASN A 798 38.60 -14.37 -27.35
C ASN A 798 39.08 -14.10 -28.80
N GLY A 799 39.08 -12.82 -29.20
CA GLY A 799 39.41 -12.35 -30.56
C GLY A 799 38.37 -12.63 -31.64
N LYS A 800 37.32 -13.42 -31.37
CA LYS A 800 36.29 -13.82 -32.34
C LYS A 800 35.06 -12.91 -32.26
N THR A 801 34.55 -12.49 -33.41
CA THR A 801 33.36 -11.61 -33.50
C THR A 801 32.08 -12.43 -33.29
N LYS A 802 31.36 -12.20 -32.19
CA LYS A 802 30.10 -12.86 -31.84
C LYS A 802 28.93 -11.86 -32.02
N CYS A 803 28.22 -12.01 -33.13
CA CYS A 803 27.07 -11.16 -33.46
C CYS A 803 25.75 -11.69 -32.87
N LEU A 804 24.80 -10.79 -32.62
CA LEU A 804 23.44 -11.16 -32.24
C LEU A 804 22.76 -12.01 -33.31
N GLY A 805 21.93 -12.97 -32.89
CA GLY A 805 21.26 -13.95 -33.75
C GLY A 805 20.34 -13.35 -34.83
N ARG A 806 19.87 -14.21 -35.76
CA ARG A 806 19.11 -13.82 -36.97
C ARG A 806 17.85 -12.98 -36.67
N GLY A 807 17.22 -13.14 -35.51
CA GLY A 807 16.03 -12.37 -35.10
C GLY A 807 16.30 -10.90 -34.69
N LYS A 808 17.55 -10.52 -34.40
CA LYS A 808 17.94 -9.17 -33.99
C LYS A 808 18.68 -8.49 -35.16
N GLY A 809 18.32 -7.27 -35.52
CA GLY A 809 18.87 -6.59 -36.71
C GLY A 809 18.46 -7.26 -38.03
N ARG A 810 17.17 -7.60 -38.18
CA ARG A 810 16.61 -8.16 -39.43
C ARG A 810 16.71 -7.14 -40.58
N ILE A 811 17.00 -7.64 -41.78
CA ILE A 811 16.87 -6.87 -43.03
C ILE A 811 15.44 -7.05 -43.51
N TYR A 812 14.78 -5.93 -43.83
CA TYR A 812 13.43 -5.85 -44.39
C TYR A 812 13.34 -4.61 -45.29
N PRO A 813 12.32 -4.46 -46.15
CA PRO A 813 12.17 -3.29 -47.02
C PRO A 813 12.23 -1.96 -46.26
N PRO A 814 12.71 -0.87 -46.90
CA PRO A 814 12.61 0.46 -46.32
C PRO A 814 11.14 0.87 -46.13
N MET A 815 10.88 1.77 -45.18
CA MET A 815 9.55 2.32 -44.97
C MET A 815 9.20 3.30 -46.12
N PRO A 816 8.02 3.20 -46.75
CA PRO A 816 7.57 4.20 -47.73
C PRO A 816 7.50 5.62 -47.12
N PRO A 817 7.83 6.68 -47.89
CA PRO A 817 7.78 8.08 -47.42
C PRO A 817 6.40 8.52 -46.89
N GLU A 818 5.32 7.96 -47.44
CA GLU A 818 3.94 8.26 -47.09
C GLU A 818 3.61 7.70 -45.69
N LEU A 819 3.98 6.43 -45.47
CA LEU A 819 3.86 5.76 -44.17
C LEU A 819 4.76 6.41 -43.10
N TRP A 820 5.95 6.89 -43.50
CA TRP A 820 6.86 7.66 -42.64
C TRP A 820 6.21 8.97 -42.17
N SER A 821 5.71 9.78 -43.11
CA SER A 821 4.97 11.02 -42.81
C SER A 821 3.76 10.74 -41.92
N ARG A 822 2.98 9.71 -42.25
CA ARG A 822 1.79 9.29 -41.50
C ARG A 822 2.10 8.91 -40.05
N LEU A 823 3.14 8.11 -39.81
CA LEU A 823 3.54 7.71 -38.46
C LEU A 823 4.09 8.89 -37.65
N ASN A 824 4.87 9.78 -38.29
CA ASN A 824 5.36 10.99 -37.63
C ASN A 824 4.22 11.93 -37.21
N ASN A 825 3.17 12.08 -38.04
CA ASN A 825 1.97 12.83 -37.67
C ASN A 825 1.21 12.19 -36.49
N ILE A 826 1.14 10.85 -36.42
CA ILE A 826 0.53 10.12 -35.29
C ILE A 826 1.30 10.36 -33.98
N PHE A 827 2.63 10.45 -34.03
CA PHE A 827 3.48 10.65 -32.84
C PHE A 827 3.85 12.12 -32.56
N LEU A 828 3.42 13.09 -33.38
CA LEU A 828 3.87 14.49 -33.29
C LEU A 828 3.59 15.11 -31.92
N GLN A 829 2.42 14.84 -31.33
CA GLN A 829 2.05 15.34 -30.00
C GLN A 829 2.88 14.67 -28.89
N ASP A 830 3.03 13.34 -28.93
CA ASP A 830 3.85 12.56 -27.99
C ASP A 830 5.32 13.01 -28.02
N ASN A 831 5.89 13.21 -29.22
CA ASN A 831 7.26 13.69 -29.42
C ASN A 831 7.46 15.14 -28.95
N THR A 832 6.49 16.02 -29.22
CA THR A 832 6.52 17.41 -28.73
C THR A 832 6.47 17.46 -27.20
N ALA A 833 5.65 16.59 -26.58
CA ALA A 833 5.58 16.47 -25.13
C ALA A 833 6.88 15.87 -24.54
N LEU A 834 7.46 14.85 -25.18
CA LEU A 834 8.76 14.27 -24.79
C LEU A 834 9.88 15.31 -24.83
N HIS A 835 9.98 16.09 -25.91
CA HIS A 835 10.98 17.16 -26.02
C HIS A 835 10.81 18.21 -24.92
N LYS A 836 9.58 18.67 -24.66
CA LYS A 836 9.27 19.59 -23.56
C LYS A 836 9.65 19.00 -22.20
N PHE A 837 9.38 17.72 -21.97
CA PHE A 837 9.77 17.02 -20.75
C PHE A 837 11.30 16.95 -20.58
N LEU A 838 12.04 16.55 -21.62
CA LEU A 838 13.50 16.42 -21.55
C LEU A 838 14.17 17.78 -21.30
N VAL A 839 13.80 18.81 -22.05
CA VAL A 839 14.36 20.17 -21.89
C VAL A 839 14.01 20.76 -20.52
N LYS A 840 12.76 20.61 -20.04
CA LYS A 840 12.32 21.10 -18.72
C LYS A 840 13.12 20.50 -17.56
N ASN A 841 13.57 19.25 -17.69
CA ASN A 841 14.31 18.53 -16.66
C ASN A 841 15.84 18.47 -16.92
N HIS A 842 16.35 19.29 -17.86
CA HIS A 842 17.77 19.33 -18.24
C HIS A 842 18.36 17.99 -18.72
N LEU A 843 17.53 17.14 -19.33
CA LEU A 843 17.92 15.81 -19.83
C LEU A 843 18.39 15.90 -21.29
N PRO A 844 19.33 15.04 -21.72
CA PRO A 844 19.82 15.02 -23.10
C PRO A 844 18.71 14.62 -24.09
N VAL A 845 18.43 15.48 -25.06
CA VAL A 845 17.49 15.19 -26.16
C VAL A 845 18.15 14.22 -27.16
N PRO A 846 17.52 13.07 -27.51
CA PRO A 846 18.05 12.14 -28.52
C PRO A 846 18.25 12.76 -29.91
N ARG A 847 19.19 12.22 -30.70
CA ARG A 847 19.50 12.67 -32.07
C ARG A 847 18.25 12.72 -32.94
N TRP A 848 17.56 11.59 -33.11
CA TRP A 848 16.31 11.50 -33.87
C TRP A 848 15.27 12.56 -33.49
N LEU A 849 15.12 12.86 -32.19
CA LEU A 849 14.09 13.77 -31.70
C LEU A 849 14.43 15.25 -31.99
N ARG A 850 15.72 15.61 -31.96
CA ARG A 850 16.17 16.93 -32.44
C ARG A 850 15.90 17.06 -33.93
N SER A 851 16.42 16.13 -34.75
CA SER A 851 16.28 16.15 -36.21
C SER A 851 14.81 16.20 -36.66
N LEU A 852 13.93 15.43 -35.99
CA LEU A 852 12.49 15.42 -36.28
C LEU A 852 11.83 16.78 -35.98
N LEU A 853 12.13 17.36 -34.81
CA LEU A 853 11.47 18.60 -34.37
C LEU A 853 12.13 19.86 -34.93
N GLU A 854 13.39 19.83 -35.35
CA GLU A 854 14.04 20.94 -36.06
C GLU A 854 13.35 21.21 -37.40
N VAL A 855 12.93 20.17 -38.13
CA VAL A 855 12.11 20.32 -39.35
C VAL A 855 10.76 20.97 -39.02
N VAL A 856 10.08 20.52 -37.97
CA VAL A 856 8.78 21.09 -37.54
C VAL A 856 8.95 22.54 -37.06
N ILE A 857 9.99 22.84 -36.28
CA ILE A 857 10.28 24.18 -35.76
C ILE A 857 10.69 25.14 -36.88
N ASN A 858 11.46 24.69 -37.87
CA ASN A 858 11.84 25.52 -39.01
C ASN A 858 10.63 25.80 -39.92
N ASN A 859 9.75 24.81 -40.15
CA ASN A 859 8.49 25.02 -40.86
C ASN A 859 7.51 25.91 -40.06
N THR A 860 7.50 25.82 -38.73
CA THR A 860 6.68 26.70 -37.88
C THR A 860 7.23 28.13 -37.89
N LYS A 861 8.55 28.30 -37.84
CA LYS A 861 9.22 29.61 -37.94
C LYS A 861 9.04 30.25 -39.32
N SER A 862 9.12 29.48 -40.41
CA SER A 862 8.87 30.02 -41.76
C SER A 862 7.40 30.39 -41.94
N PHE A 863 6.47 29.59 -41.41
CA PHE A 863 5.05 29.95 -41.38
C PHE A 863 4.76 31.18 -40.51
N GLN A 864 5.39 31.32 -39.33
CA GLN A 864 5.31 32.54 -38.52
C GLN A 864 5.86 33.75 -39.26
N ARG A 865 7.05 33.65 -39.89
CA ARG A 865 7.61 34.73 -40.72
C ARG A 865 6.68 35.11 -41.87
N TRP A 866 6.08 34.13 -42.54
CA TRP A 866 5.12 34.36 -43.61
C TRP A 866 3.84 35.03 -43.10
N MET A 867 3.33 34.64 -41.93
CA MET A 867 2.20 35.28 -41.26
C MET A 867 2.53 36.72 -40.83
N GLU A 868 3.73 36.96 -40.30
CA GLU A 868 4.25 38.29 -39.94
C GLU A 868 4.37 39.17 -41.20
N GLU A 869 4.87 38.62 -42.32
CA GLU A 869 4.90 39.31 -43.61
C GLU A 869 3.49 39.61 -44.16
N GLN A 870 2.52 38.69 -44.05
CA GLN A 870 1.14 38.97 -44.47
C GLN A 870 0.50 40.04 -43.58
N ALA A 871 0.73 39.98 -42.26
CA ALA A 871 0.26 40.97 -41.31
C ALA A 871 0.87 42.35 -41.60
N GLN A 872 2.17 42.43 -41.91
CA GLN A 872 2.83 43.68 -42.30
C GLN A 872 2.26 44.21 -43.63
N LYS A 873 2.09 43.35 -44.65
CA LYS A 873 1.44 43.74 -45.93
C LYS A 873 0.02 44.27 -45.71
N LEU A 874 -0.72 43.71 -44.76
CA LEU A 874 -2.06 44.20 -44.38
C LEU A 874 -1.97 45.57 -43.69
N VAL A 875 -1.07 45.73 -42.71
CA VAL A 875 -0.80 47.02 -42.03
C VAL A 875 -0.37 48.09 -43.03
N ASP A 876 0.52 47.79 -43.97
CA ASP A 876 1.00 48.71 -45.00
C ASP A 876 -0.10 49.09 -46.01
N ALA A 877 -1.06 48.19 -46.27
CA ALA A 877 -2.23 48.47 -47.09
C ALA A 877 -3.25 49.36 -46.34
N THR A 878 -3.52 49.05 -45.07
CA THR A 878 -4.37 49.87 -44.19
C THR A 878 -3.77 51.27 -43.99
N ALA A 879 -2.46 51.37 -43.74
CA ALA A 879 -1.76 52.64 -43.61
C ALA A 879 -1.90 53.49 -44.87
N ARG A 880 -1.71 52.90 -46.07
CA ARG A 880 -1.92 53.58 -47.35
C ARG A 880 -3.36 54.07 -47.53
N ALA A 881 -4.36 53.28 -47.14
CA ALA A 881 -5.76 53.68 -47.17
C ALA A 881 -6.04 54.87 -46.23
N PHE A 882 -5.45 54.91 -45.03
CA PHE A 882 -5.60 56.04 -44.11
C PHE A 882 -4.82 57.29 -44.54
N THR A 883 -3.64 57.16 -45.15
CA THR A 883 -2.87 58.33 -45.64
C THR A 883 -3.45 58.97 -46.90
N GLY A 884 -4.35 58.29 -47.62
CA GLY A 884 -5.06 58.88 -48.77
C GLY A 884 -6.24 59.80 -48.39
N GLY A 885 -6.60 59.88 -47.10
CA GLY A 885 -7.84 60.50 -46.62
C GLY A 885 -7.74 61.95 -46.15
N ASN A 886 -7.40 62.87 -47.05
CA ASN A 886 -7.56 64.34 -46.98
C ASN A 886 -7.16 65.13 -45.71
N THR A 887 -6.35 66.15 -45.96
CA THR A 887 -6.00 67.29 -45.10
C THR A 887 -7.16 67.90 -44.29
N ALA A 888 -6.95 68.15 -43.00
CA ALA A 888 -7.85 68.91 -42.13
C ALA A 888 -7.58 70.43 -42.15
N LYS A 889 -8.57 71.24 -41.70
CA LYS A 889 -8.32 72.37 -40.77
C LYS A 889 -9.61 72.78 -39.99
N PRO A 890 -9.50 73.42 -38.80
CA PRO A 890 -10.62 73.52 -37.83
C PRO A 890 -10.95 74.95 -37.35
N MET A 891 -12.06 75.10 -36.58
CA MET A 891 -12.21 76.07 -35.47
C MET A 891 -13.48 75.82 -34.63
N GLY A 892 -13.53 76.28 -33.37
CA GLY A 892 -14.77 76.41 -32.58
C GLY A 892 -14.80 75.80 -31.16
N LYS A 893 -15.17 76.61 -30.17
CA LYS A 893 -15.54 76.33 -28.75
C LYS A 893 -16.27 77.58 -28.19
N PRO A 894 -16.98 77.57 -27.03
CA PRO A 894 -17.16 76.50 -26.03
C PRO A 894 -18.63 76.28 -25.55
N MET A 895 -18.77 75.45 -24.49
CA MET A 895 -19.85 75.33 -23.47
C MET A 895 -20.63 74.00 -23.42
N GLY A 896 -21.06 73.62 -22.21
CA GLY A 896 -21.73 72.35 -21.88
C GLY A 896 -20.86 71.37 -21.07
N ALA A 897 -21.43 70.64 -20.13
CA ALA A 897 -20.70 69.75 -19.20
C ALA A 897 -21.41 68.40 -18.97
N ALA A 898 -20.65 67.31 -18.79
CA ALA A 898 -21.08 66.09 -18.09
C ALA A 898 -19.91 65.10 -17.85
N MET A 899 -19.80 64.61 -16.60
CA MET A 899 -19.11 63.37 -16.15
C MET A 899 -17.60 63.19 -16.51
N GLY A 900 -16.97 62.11 -16.01
CA GLY A 900 -15.55 61.83 -16.25
C GLY A 900 -15.05 60.50 -15.69
N ALA A 901 -13.81 60.13 -16.05
CA ALA A 901 -13.02 59.00 -15.54
C ALA A 901 -11.50 59.30 -15.73
N PRO A 902 -10.59 58.72 -14.93
CA PRO A 902 -9.19 59.18 -14.83
C PRO A 902 -8.17 58.48 -15.76
N MET A 903 -6.98 59.09 -15.87
CA MET A 903 -5.81 58.62 -16.65
C MET A 903 -4.90 57.62 -15.89
N MET A 904 -3.99 56.98 -16.65
CA MET A 904 -2.83 56.24 -16.12
C MET A 904 -1.74 57.17 -15.54
N PRO A 905 -0.78 56.59 -14.78
CA PRO A 905 0.58 57.14 -14.71
C PRO A 905 1.72 56.12 -14.95
N ALA A 906 2.60 56.47 -15.89
CA ALA A 906 4.08 56.43 -15.90
C ALA A 906 4.94 55.21 -15.42
N MET A 907 6.08 55.05 -16.08
CA MET A 907 7.26 54.26 -15.63
C MET A 907 8.38 55.16 -15.10
N MET A 908 9.18 54.67 -14.13
CA MET A 908 10.65 54.81 -13.92
C MET A 908 11.01 54.20 -12.53
N GLY A 909 12.21 53.69 -12.22
CA GLY A 909 13.48 53.59 -12.96
C GLY A 909 14.44 52.50 -12.39
N ARG A 910 15.76 52.69 -12.53
CA ARG A 910 16.90 51.77 -12.22
C ARG A 910 18.15 52.60 -11.79
N PRO A 911 19.33 52.04 -11.40
CA PRO A 911 19.73 50.64 -11.16
C PRO A 911 19.97 50.41 -9.63
N PRO A 912 21.15 50.26 -8.97
CA PRO A 912 22.56 49.99 -9.35
C PRO A 912 23.03 48.55 -8.97
N MET A 913 24.25 48.35 -8.45
CA MET A 913 24.82 47.09 -7.89
C MET A 913 25.80 47.38 -6.74
N MET A 914 25.97 46.44 -5.79
CA MET A 914 27.27 45.95 -5.26
C MET A 914 27.08 44.92 -4.11
N GLY A 915 28.14 44.16 -3.80
CA GLY A 915 28.30 43.50 -2.50
C GLY A 915 28.30 41.97 -2.49
N ALA A 916 29.46 41.37 -2.21
CA ALA A 916 29.60 40.01 -1.70
C ALA A 916 30.49 40.04 -0.46
N PRO A 917 30.31 39.12 0.50
CA PRO A 917 31.46 38.64 1.24
C PRO A 917 31.53 37.11 1.44
N VAL A 918 32.75 36.72 1.76
CA VAL A 918 33.37 35.40 1.91
C VAL A 918 32.74 34.49 2.99
N ALA A 919 33.04 33.20 2.86
CA ALA A 919 32.68 32.05 3.71
C ALA A 919 32.76 32.21 5.24
N GLY A 920 31.95 31.38 5.93
CA GLY A 920 32.06 31.03 7.35
C GLY A 920 32.19 29.51 7.56
N MET A 921 32.79 29.08 8.67
CA MET A 921 33.24 27.70 8.90
C MET A 921 32.13 26.67 9.15
N ARG A 922 32.43 25.39 8.87
CA ARG A 922 31.65 24.22 9.35
C ARG A 922 31.97 23.95 10.83
N GLY A 923 30.93 23.75 11.65
CA GLY A 923 31.04 23.05 12.93
C GLY A 923 30.43 21.63 12.84
N PRO A 924 30.91 20.64 13.61
CA PRO A 924 30.35 19.29 13.62
C PRO A 924 29.01 19.22 14.37
N MET A 925 28.14 18.28 13.98
CA MET A 925 26.88 18.00 14.69
C MET A 925 27.13 17.16 15.95
N PRO A 926 26.42 17.40 17.07
CA PRO A 926 26.30 16.42 18.15
C PRO A 926 25.39 15.24 17.72
N PRO A 927 25.59 14.02 18.26
CA PRO A 927 24.79 12.85 17.90
C PRO A 927 23.36 12.90 18.47
N PHE A 928 22.45 12.16 17.82
CA PHE A 928 21.02 12.14 18.12
C PHE A 928 20.70 11.39 19.43
N GLY A 929 19.99 12.05 20.34
CA GLY A 929 19.33 11.39 21.47
C GLY A 929 17.96 10.83 21.08
N PHE A 930 17.80 9.51 21.11
CA PHE A 930 16.50 8.84 20.95
C PHE A 930 15.76 8.75 22.30
N PRO A 931 14.48 9.19 22.39
CA PRO A 931 13.65 8.92 23.56
C PRO A 931 12.87 7.59 23.41
N GLY A 932 12.84 6.79 24.48
CA GLY A 932 11.93 5.64 24.64
C GLY A 932 12.49 4.29 24.20
N ALA A 933 12.98 3.50 25.16
CA ALA A 933 13.39 2.12 24.92
C ALA A 933 12.18 1.18 24.75
N MET A 934 12.31 0.20 23.85
CA MET A 934 11.42 -0.98 23.84
C MET A 934 11.94 -2.03 24.83
N PRO A 935 11.07 -2.67 25.64
CA PRO A 935 11.45 -3.89 26.35
C PRO A 935 11.52 -5.08 25.36
N PRO A 936 12.53 -5.96 25.46
CA PRO A 936 12.61 -7.15 24.63
C PRO A 936 11.64 -8.23 25.12
N PHE A 937 10.84 -8.78 24.20
CA PHE A 937 9.99 -9.96 24.44
C PHE A 937 10.13 -10.94 23.28
N GLY A 938 10.21 -12.24 23.57
CA GLY A 938 10.37 -13.31 22.58
C GLY A 938 11.67 -14.13 22.70
N VAL A 939 12.07 -14.53 23.91
CA VAL A 939 13.08 -15.60 24.09
C VAL A 939 12.36 -16.95 24.02
N PRO A 940 12.85 -17.94 23.24
CA PRO A 940 12.15 -19.21 23.06
C PRO A 940 12.13 -20.07 24.34
N MET A 941 10.97 -20.64 24.65
CA MET A 941 10.77 -21.65 25.69
C MET A 941 10.68 -23.04 25.03
N GLY A 942 11.62 -23.96 25.22
CA GLY A 942 12.89 -23.81 25.94
C GLY A 942 13.68 -25.13 26.04
N MET A 943 14.84 -25.06 26.70
CA MET A 943 15.57 -26.23 27.21
C MET A 943 15.81 -26.07 28.72
N PRO A 944 15.88 -27.16 29.51
CA PRO A 944 16.05 -27.07 30.95
C PRO A 944 17.47 -26.59 31.34
N PRO A 945 17.62 -25.59 32.23
CA PRO A 945 18.92 -25.08 32.62
C PRO A 945 19.66 -26.04 33.57
N ILE A 946 20.92 -26.33 33.27
CA ILE A 946 21.83 -27.07 34.16
C ILE A 946 22.19 -26.16 35.35
N ARG A 947 21.96 -26.63 36.58
CA ARG A 947 22.29 -25.87 37.80
C ARG A 947 23.79 -25.90 38.09
N GLY A 948 24.43 -24.73 38.05
CA GLY A 948 25.69 -24.48 38.76
C GLY A 948 25.45 -24.18 40.27
N PRO A 949 26.47 -24.31 41.13
CA PRO A 949 26.37 -23.99 42.55
C PRO A 949 26.34 -22.48 42.81
N PRO A 950 25.72 -22.00 43.91
CA PRO A 950 25.62 -20.58 44.22
C PRO A 950 26.91 -20.01 44.83
N ALA A 951 27.19 -18.74 44.53
CA ALA A 951 28.15 -17.88 45.22
C ALA A 951 27.40 -16.77 45.99
N PRO A 952 27.95 -16.22 47.09
CA PRO A 952 27.14 -15.53 48.10
C PRO A 952 26.79 -14.07 47.80
N PHE A 953 25.70 -13.60 48.43
CA PHE A 953 25.29 -12.20 48.47
C PHE A 953 26.37 -11.26 49.04
N ARG A 954 26.38 -10.02 48.55
CA ARG A 954 26.88 -8.83 49.27
C ARG A 954 25.81 -7.75 49.28
N SER A 955 25.84 -6.89 50.30
CA SER A 955 24.70 -6.08 50.73
C SER A 955 24.92 -4.58 50.63
N GLY A 956 24.08 -3.89 49.85
CA GLY A 956 23.79 -2.46 49.96
C GLY A 956 24.92 -1.49 49.56
N PRO A 957 24.75 -0.17 49.84
CA PRO A 957 23.59 0.48 50.45
C PRO A 957 22.77 1.36 49.49
N THR A 958 21.68 1.91 50.01
CA THR A 958 20.75 2.86 49.37
C THR A 958 21.31 4.29 49.24
N GLN A 959 20.95 4.96 48.15
CA GLN A 959 20.25 6.25 48.18
C GLN A 959 19.30 6.37 46.98
#